data_AF-J9QYM4-F1
#
_entry.id   AF-J9QYM4-F1
#
_cell.length_a   1.000
_cell.length_b   1.000
_cell.length_c   1.000
_cell.angle_alpha   90.00
_cell.angle_beta   90.00
_cell.angle_gamma   90.00
#
_symmetry.space_group_name_H-M   'P 1'
#
loop_
_entity.id
_entity.type
_entity.pdbx_description
1 polymer ?
#
loop_
_entity_poly.entity_id
_entity_poly.type
_entity_poly.pdbx_seq_one_letter_code
_entity_poly.pdbx_strand_id
1 'polypeptide(L)'
;MKPNFQYKALAKNSSKNTLLILIILIFNNFLAQNTPRTNAKNIEDKSVKKDSLSPRKESLEGTVKMQSENQRNDVQKKMTYLNKKAKVQYLDMTIEADYISINWENGDIFARGEQDENGKIITPASSTQAGKKYEYNEVKFNFKNKKAIAYNARTEEQEGVIVAQKTKKVNDSVFFMRNGVYTTDEYFLKKKDSLADYHLAAPNIKLIKGKNASRVITGPIQMYIEQVPTPLVMPFAILPFSDKRTAGILIPSFGERQDVGFFLNNFGYYQPIGEHFDLKVFLDFYTKGSWNIRPELGYKKNYKYNGVFSADVGTTVHGIKGLSTYSKSSTYRITWRHTQDAKANPFFNFSASVDMVSNRFYNNTINNSYIFNQDVLRTQQNSAISITKKFLNLPISITGSATYSQNFATGDVNIRLPQLNVMINQFYLFKPKTGVRTGLLENIYVNTGLSLDNYVNTTQKQAFTKDMWSNMQTGIKIPVSLTTNTSVMKYFTLSLGANFNNVLTTKTLNKSYNPISNTTVNTYQNNIAGYSTFSTSAGLQTVIYGQANFRKGARIQAIRHMVSPSVSFSYTPDFGKSNWGYYRNFYGADGSINSYSIFEGSIFGTPSRGLSQTISFNINNNIEMKVRSKTDSTGVKKIKIFENINISGGYNFAAEKFKWSAFNISSQNSFFDNKLNINSSLSLDPYKIVFSSDSNIGERVDKFGYFNLQNFNVQLSYPLSSALFASKDKDNQAKYKTKGSIMQEKYSFDDDNYAYFEQPWTLNINANYNYSKAQTRFGTKVASIGLDGNIKLTPFWTISGSTHYDLISKELAYGRLGFSRDQRSFTINFNWVPFGRFKVYDFFIGIKANILRDAVKYRERSFPQQSDF
;
A
#
# COMPACT_ATOMS: atom_id res chain seq x y z
N MET A 1 -55.65 -31.47 44.77
CA MET A 1 -54.78 -30.58 45.58
C MET A 1 -53.48 -30.37 44.82
N LYS A 2 -53.28 -29.13 44.35
CA LYS A 2 -52.19 -28.57 43.51
C LYS A 2 -51.35 -29.54 42.64
N PRO A 3 -51.62 -29.63 41.33
CA PRO A 3 -50.64 -30.04 40.35
C PRO A 3 -49.89 -28.82 39.80
N ASN A 4 -48.60 -28.96 39.55
CA ASN A 4 -47.78 -27.99 38.81
C ASN A 4 -47.04 -28.75 37.72
N PHE A 5 -47.31 -28.42 36.45
CA PHE A 5 -46.44 -28.77 35.32
C PHE A 5 -46.65 -27.81 34.14
N GLN A 6 -45.55 -27.62 33.40
CA GLN A 6 -45.38 -27.10 32.02
C GLN A 6 -45.11 -25.58 31.87
N TYR A 7 -44.14 -25.08 31.06
CA TYR A 7 -43.11 -25.66 30.19
C TYR A 7 -42.06 -24.58 29.80
N LYS A 8 -40.93 -25.06 29.28
CA LYS A 8 -40.07 -24.51 28.20
C LYS A 8 -38.94 -23.49 28.46
N ALA A 9 -37.80 -23.90 27.90
CA ALA A 9 -36.51 -23.26 27.79
C ALA A 9 -36.40 -22.35 26.56
N LEU A 10 -35.70 -21.22 26.72
CA LEU A 10 -34.83 -20.55 25.73
C LEU A 10 -34.29 -19.26 26.37
N ALA A 11 -32.98 -19.22 26.65
CA ALA A 11 -32.11 -18.03 26.77
C ALA A 11 -31.03 -18.23 27.85
N LYS A 12 -29.90 -18.83 27.48
CA LYS A 12 -28.67 -18.67 28.26
C LYS A 12 -27.43 -18.90 27.40
N ASN A 13 -27.05 -17.88 26.61
CA ASN A 13 -25.67 -17.71 26.11
C ASN A 13 -25.40 -16.33 25.49
N SER A 14 -26.03 -15.27 26.00
CA SER A 14 -25.73 -13.88 25.57
C SER A 14 -24.84 -13.11 26.56
N SER A 15 -24.69 -13.57 27.81
CA SER A 15 -24.14 -12.74 28.90
C SER A 15 -22.60 -12.72 29.04
N LYS A 16 -21.84 -13.50 28.25
CA LYS A 16 -20.37 -13.50 28.33
C LYS A 16 -19.68 -12.45 27.45
N ASN A 17 -20.31 -12.01 26.37
CA ASN A 17 -19.76 -10.97 25.49
C ASN A 17 -20.20 -9.54 25.88
N THR A 18 -21.31 -9.41 26.61
CA THR A 18 -21.81 -8.12 27.09
C THR A 18 -20.90 -7.53 28.18
N LEU A 19 -20.27 -8.37 29.01
CA LEU A 19 -19.35 -7.92 30.05
C LEU A 19 -18.06 -7.33 29.45
N LEU A 20 -17.53 -7.92 28.37
CA LEU A 20 -16.33 -7.43 27.69
C LEU A 20 -16.59 -6.09 26.96
N ILE A 21 -17.77 -5.95 26.36
CA ILE A 21 -18.21 -4.71 25.70
C ILE A 21 -18.54 -3.62 26.73
N LEU A 22 -19.12 -3.96 27.88
CA LEU A 22 -19.34 -3.01 28.98
C LEU A 22 -18.02 -2.54 29.60
N ILE A 23 -17.02 -3.42 29.77
CA ILE A 23 -15.71 -3.04 30.32
C ILE A 23 -14.99 -2.03 29.39
N ILE A 24 -15.13 -2.16 28.07
CA ILE A 24 -14.57 -1.21 27.08
C ILE A 24 -15.34 0.12 27.05
N LEU A 25 -16.66 0.11 27.30
CA LEU A 25 -17.50 1.31 27.38
C LEU A 25 -17.35 2.07 28.71
N ILE A 26 -17.11 1.36 29.82
CA ILE A 26 -16.91 1.97 31.15
C ILE A 26 -15.50 2.57 31.28
N PHE A 27 -14.48 1.98 30.67
CA PHE A 27 -13.11 2.55 30.69
C PHE A 27 -12.98 3.87 29.92
N ASN A 28 -13.84 4.15 28.94
CA ASN A 28 -13.84 5.43 28.21
C ASN A 28 -14.55 6.56 28.97
N ASN A 29 -15.47 6.25 29.90
CA ASN A 29 -16.14 7.27 30.72
C ASN A 29 -15.27 7.78 31.88
N PHE A 30 -14.26 7.03 32.32
CA PHE A 30 -13.33 7.46 33.37
C PHE A 30 -12.23 8.43 32.90
N LEU A 31 -12.05 8.64 31.59
CA LEU A 31 -11.06 9.57 31.02
C LEU A 31 -11.66 10.89 30.50
N ALA A 32 -12.96 11.13 30.75
CA ALA A 32 -13.68 12.32 30.31
C ALA A 32 -14.42 12.98 31.49
N GLN A 33 -13.69 13.40 32.52
CA GLN A 33 -14.18 14.38 33.50
C GLN A 33 -13.13 15.47 33.66
N ASN A 34 -13.16 16.46 32.76
CA ASN A 34 -12.59 17.77 33.05
C ASN A 34 -13.71 18.65 33.61
N THR A 35 -13.76 18.77 34.93
CA THR A 35 -14.50 19.82 35.63
C THR A 35 -13.99 21.20 35.18
N PRO A 36 -14.87 22.16 34.83
CA PRO A 36 -14.45 23.54 34.63
C PRO A 36 -14.02 24.12 35.99
N ARG A 37 -12.76 24.53 36.12
CA ARG A 37 -12.31 25.39 37.22
C ARG A 37 -12.83 26.80 36.98
N THR A 38 -13.81 27.20 37.78
CA THR A 38 -14.21 28.59 37.99
C THR A 38 -13.17 29.35 38.82
N ASN A 39 -12.99 30.62 38.46
CA ASN A 39 -12.40 31.75 39.18
C ASN A 39 -10.88 31.97 39.07
N ALA A 40 -10.50 32.85 38.14
CA ALA A 40 -9.58 33.94 38.43
C ALA A 40 -10.37 35.25 38.28
N LYS A 41 -10.52 35.97 39.39
CA LYS A 41 -11.07 37.33 39.44
C LYS A 41 -10.17 38.25 38.61
N ASN A 42 -10.69 38.78 37.51
CA ASN A 42 -10.13 39.99 36.93
C ASN A 42 -10.50 41.16 37.83
N ILE A 43 -9.46 41.92 38.19
CA ILE A 43 -9.53 43.17 38.92
C ILE A 43 -10.38 44.14 38.10
N GLU A 44 -11.46 44.63 38.71
CA GLU A 44 -12.24 45.74 38.18
C GLU A 44 -11.36 46.98 38.16
N ASP A 45 -10.95 47.41 36.97
CA ASP A 45 -10.55 48.78 36.73
C ASP A 45 -11.76 49.67 37.01
N LYS A 46 -11.61 50.60 37.96
CA LYS A 46 -12.62 51.61 38.27
C LYS A 46 -12.91 52.43 37.01
N SER A 47 -13.96 52.08 36.29
CA SER A 47 -14.49 52.90 35.22
C SER A 47 -15.03 54.19 35.82
N VAL A 48 -14.48 55.32 35.37
CA VAL A 48 -15.00 56.66 35.60
C VAL A 48 -16.50 56.69 35.30
N LYS A 49 -17.30 57.25 36.23
CA LYS A 49 -18.74 57.47 36.04
C LYS A 49 -18.96 58.22 34.72
N LYS A 50 -19.57 57.55 33.75
CA LYS A 50 -20.11 58.22 32.55
C LYS A 50 -21.30 59.08 32.96
N ASP A 51 -21.22 60.34 32.59
CA ASP A 51 -22.24 61.37 32.74
C ASP A 51 -23.59 60.92 32.11
N SER A 52 -24.69 61.33 32.73
CA SER A 52 -26.08 60.92 32.48
C SER A 52 -26.72 61.50 31.22
N LEU A 53 -25.93 61.92 30.24
CA LEU A 53 -26.43 62.26 28.90
C LEU A 53 -26.24 61.05 27.99
N SER A 54 -27.33 60.31 27.77
CA SER A 54 -27.38 59.33 26.69
C SER A 54 -27.15 60.08 25.37
N PRO A 55 -26.05 59.83 24.64
CA PRO A 55 -25.87 60.47 23.34
C PRO A 55 -27.05 60.06 22.46
N ARG A 56 -27.69 61.03 21.80
CA ARG A 56 -28.67 60.74 20.76
C ARG A 56 -28.05 59.68 19.85
N LYS A 57 -28.69 58.52 19.71
CA LYS A 57 -28.27 57.51 18.73
C LYS A 57 -28.27 58.20 17.36
N GLU A 58 -27.08 58.51 16.86
CA GLU A 58 -26.91 58.98 15.50
C GLU A 58 -27.50 57.92 14.56
N SER A 59 -28.17 58.36 13.48
CA SER A 59 -28.83 57.42 12.56
C SER A 59 -27.85 56.55 11.78
N LEU A 60 -26.56 56.90 11.81
CA LEU A 60 -25.44 56.22 11.18
C LEU A 60 -24.37 55.89 12.23
N GLU A 61 -23.85 54.67 12.21
CA GLU A 61 -22.75 54.22 13.10
C GLU A 61 -21.37 54.79 12.72
N GLY A 62 -21.25 55.53 11.62
CA GLY A 62 -19.99 56.11 11.14
C GLY A 62 -20.14 56.98 9.90
N THR A 63 -19.06 57.60 9.43
CA THR A 63 -19.06 58.49 8.26
C THR A 63 -19.17 57.69 6.95
N VAL A 64 -20.10 58.10 6.08
CA VAL A 64 -20.18 57.59 4.70
C VAL A 64 -19.25 58.44 3.82
N LYS A 65 -18.19 57.85 3.27
CA LYS A 65 -17.31 58.51 2.29
C LYS A 65 -17.79 58.18 0.88
N MET A 66 -17.93 59.19 0.04
CA MET A 66 -18.43 59.04 -1.33
C MET A 66 -17.42 59.67 -2.31
N GLN A 67 -17.25 59.03 -3.47
CA GLN A 67 -16.43 59.51 -4.56
C GLN A 67 -17.11 59.13 -5.87
N SER A 68 -17.15 60.02 -6.86
CA SER A 68 -17.68 59.76 -8.21
C SER A 68 -17.23 60.86 -9.16
N GLU A 69 -17.37 60.65 -10.46
CA GLU A 69 -17.17 61.73 -11.44
C GLU A 69 -18.31 62.75 -11.37
N ASN A 70 -19.56 62.28 -11.24
CA ASN A 70 -20.75 63.12 -11.16
C ASN A 70 -21.57 62.77 -9.92
N GLN A 71 -21.72 63.73 -9.00
CA GLN A 71 -22.54 63.58 -7.79
C GLN A 71 -23.72 64.55 -7.82
N ARG A 72 -24.92 64.03 -7.54
CA ARG A 72 -26.14 64.83 -7.36
C ARG A 72 -26.81 64.48 -6.03
N ASN A 73 -27.00 65.47 -5.18
CA ASN A 73 -27.83 65.34 -3.98
C ASN A 73 -29.19 65.99 -4.22
N ASP A 74 -30.26 65.21 -4.04
CA ASP A 74 -31.64 65.68 -4.07
C ASP A 74 -32.17 65.72 -2.64
N VAL A 75 -32.11 66.91 -2.04
CA VAL A 75 -32.46 67.12 -0.62
C VAL A 75 -33.96 66.92 -0.37
N GLN A 76 -34.82 67.32 -1.31
CA GLN A 76 -36.27 67.13 -1.19
C GLN A 76 -36.65 65.65 -1.21
N LYS A 77 -36.03 64.87 -2.10
CA LYS A 77 -36.24 63.42 -2.17
C LYS A 77 -35.39 62.63 -1.16
N LYS A 78 -34.49 63.29 -0.42
CA LYS A 78 -33.52 62.67 0.50
C LYS A 78 -32.69 61.57 -0.20
N MET A 79 -32.23 61.85 -1.42
CA MET A 79 -31.50 60.91 -2.27
C MET A 79 -30.13 61.47 -2.68
N THR A 80 -29.11 60.63 -2.67
CA THR A 80 -27.83 60.91 -3.35
C THR A 80 -27.69 60.00 -4.56
N TYR A 81 -27.23 60.56 -5.68
CA TYR A 81 -26.89 59.83 -6.89
C TYR A 81 -25.42 60.08 -7.22
N LEU A 82 -24.70 58.99 -7.46
CA LEU A 82 -23.30 58.96 -7.84
C LEU A 82 -23.20 58.26 -9.19
N ASN A 83 -22.68 58.96 -10.18
CA ASN A 83 -22.61 58.53 -11.56
C ASN A 83 -21.15 58.51 -12.02
N LYS A 84 -20.78 57.43 -12.70
CA LYS A 84 -19.44 57.11 -13.23
C LYS A 84 -18.37 57.01 -12.14
N LYS A 85 -17.65 55.87 -12.12
CA LYS A 85 -16.63 55.54 -11.11
C LYS A 85 -17.09 55.82 -9.67
N ALA A 86 -18.34 55.49 -9.37
CA ALA A 86 -18.96 55.73 -8.09
C ALA A 86 -18.41 54.76 -7.04
N LYS A 87 -17.97 55.31 -5.91
CA LYS A 87 -17.41 54.59 -4.77
C LYS A 87 -18.04 55.10 -3.49
N VAL A 88 -18.62 54.20 -2.71
CA VAL A 88 -19.20 54.47 -1.40
C VAL A 88 -18.51 53.60 -0.37
N GLN A 89 -17.95 54.22 0.66
CA GLN A 89 -17.32 53.52 1.78
C GLN A 89 -18.09 53.84 3.06
N TYR A 90 -18.52 52.80 3.76
CA TYR A 90 -19.22 52.87 5.03
C TYR A 90 -18.72 51.78 5.97
N LEU A 91 -18.11 52.17 7.10
CA LEU A 91 -17.44 51.25 8.03
C LEU A 91 -16.40 50.36 7.31
N ASP A 92 -16.58 49.05 7.34
CA ASP A 92 -15.74 48.03 6.70
C ASP A 92 -16.19 47.66 5.27
N MET A 93 -17.24 48.30 4.76
CA MET A 93 -17.83 48.02 3.46
C MET A 93 -17.47 49.12 2.46
N THR A 94 -16.96 48.71 1.31
CA THR A 94 -16.71 49.57 0.15
C THR A 94 -17.52 49.04 -1.03
N ILE A 95 -18.32 49.87 -1.69
CA ILE A 95 -19.07 49.54 -2.91
C ILE A 95 -18.49 50.39 -4.04
N GLU A 96 -18.13 49.75 -5.15
CA GLU A 96 -17.62 50.38 -6.38
C GLU A 96 -18.52 49.98 -7.56
N ALA A 97 -19.05 50.95 -8.29
CA ALA A 97 -20.03 50.74 -9.34
C ALA A 97 -20.03 51.90 -10.35
N ASP A 98 -20.72 51.73 -11.49
CA ASP A 98 -20.92 52.82 -12.46
C ASP A 98 -22.02 53.79 -12.01
N TYR A 99 -23.03 53.28 -11.31
CA TYR A 99 -24.11 54.06 -10.75
C TYR A 99 -24.43 53.61 -9.33
N ILE A 100 -24.53 54.55 -8.39
CA ILE A 100 -24.98 54.31 -7.01
C ILE A 100 -26.05 55.34 -6.65
N SER A 101 -27.19 54.88 -6.14
CA SER A 101 -28.21 55.74 -5.54
C SER A 101 -28.43 55.39 -4.07
N ILE A 102 -28.46 56.39 -3.20
CA ILE A 102 -28.55 56.24 -1.75
C ILE A 102 -29.80 56.97 -1.27
N ASN A 103 -30.71 56.25 -0.62
CA ASN A 103 -31.89 56.81 0.04
C ASN A 103 -31.60 57.03 1.53
N TRP A 104 -31.62 58.29 1.98
CA TRP A 104 -31.27 58.64 3.35
C TRP A 104 -32.36 58.26 4.37
N GLU A 105 -33.62 58.13 3.93
CA GLU A 105 -34.77 57.89 4.79
C GLU A 105 -34.87 56.41 5.20
N ASN A 106 -34.90 55.50 4.23
CA ASN A 106 -35.02 54.07 4.50
C ASN A 106 -33.65 53.36 4.61
N GLY A 107 -32.57 54.02 4.16
CA GLY A 107 -31.21 53.50 4.19
C GLY A 107 -30.89 52.50 3.08
N ASP A 108 -31.65 52.51 1.98
CA ASP A 108 -31.40 51.68 0.81
C ASP A 108 -30.30 52.29 -0.07
N ILE A 109 -29.32 51.48 -0.44
CA ILE A 109 -28.30 51.74 -1.44
C ILE A 109 -28.57 50.81 -2.62
N PHE A 110 -28.78 51.37 -3.80
CA PHE A 110 -28.79 50.62 -5.04
C PHE A 110 -27.50 50.92 -5.81
N ALA A 111 -26.82 49.88 -6.28
CA ALA A 111 -25.62 50.02 -7.08
C ALA A 111 -25.67 49.10 -8.29
N ARG A 112 -25.20 49.59 -9.44
CA ARG A 112 -25.24 48.88 -10.73
C ARG A 112 -23.92 49.03 -11.48
N GLY A 113 -23.50 47.94 -12.13
CA GLY A 113 -22.38 47.93 -13.04
C GLY A 113 -22.57 48.84 -14.27
N GLU A 114 -21.51 48.96 -15.05
CA GLU A 114 -21.50 49.73 -16.29
C GLU A 114 -22.28 49.00 -17.38
N GLN A 115 -23.07 49.73 -18.16
CA GLN A 115 -23.91 49.18 -19.24
C GLN A 115 -23.40 49.62 -20.62
N ASP A 116 -23.53 48.75 -21.62
CA ASP A 116 -23.43 49.12 -23.03
C ASP A 116 -24.70 49.84 -23.54
N GLU A 117 -24.69 50.26 -24.80
CA GLU A 117 -25.81 50.94 -25.46
C GLU A 117 -27.11 50.09 -25.49
N ASN A 118 -26.99 48.77 -25.37
CA ASN A 118 -28.10 47.81 -25.34
C ASN A 118 -28.54 47.45 -23.92
N GLY A 119 -27.97 48.09 -22.88
CA GLY A 119 -28.30 47.86 -21.48
C GLY A 119 -27.66 46.61 -20.86
N LYS A 120 -26.76 45.93 -21.57
CA LYS A 120 -26.01 44.77 -21.05
C LYS A 120 -24.86 45.24 -20.18
N ILE A 121 -24.70 44.62 -19.02
CA ILE A 121 -23.61 44.97 -18.09
C ILE A 121 -22.27 44.51 -18.68
N ILE A 122 -21.35 45.45 -18.89
CA ILE A 122 -19.98 45.21 -19.36
C ILE A 122 -18.98 45.08 -18.21
N THR A 123 -19.13 45.92 -17.18
CA THR A 123 -18.28 45.92 -15.98
C THR A 123 -19.16 45.71 -14.75
N PRO A 124 -19.03 44.59 -14.02
CA PRO A 124 -19.86 44.34 -12.84
C PRO A 124 -19.53 45.33 -11.72
N ALA A 125 -20.54 45.68 -10.92
CA ALA A 125 -20.31 46.37 -9.67
C ALA A 125 -19.64 45.41 -8.68
N SER A 126 -18.86 45.95 -7.75
CA SER A 126 -18.18 45.17 -6.73
C SER A 126 -18.38 45.76 -5.34
N SER A 127 -18.30 44.90 -4.33
CA SER A 127 -18.16 45.34 -2.95
C SER A 127 -17.07 44.56 -2.24
N THR A 128 -16.40 45.23 -1.31
CA THR A 128 -15.42 44.62 -0.41
C THR A 128 -15.92 44.79 1.02
N GLN A 129 -16.07 43.69 1.76
CA GLN A 129 -16.46 43.70 3.17
C GLN A 129 -15.58 42.71 3.94
N ALA A 130 -14.97 43.17 5.05
CA ALA A 130 -14.06 42.36 5.88
C ALA A 130 -12.97 41.61 5.08
N GLY A 131 -12.41 42.26 4.04
CA GLY A 131 -11.36 41.70 3.18
C GLY A 131 -11.84 40.72 2.10
N LYS A 132 -13.15 40.45 1.98
CA LYS A 132 -13.72 39.61 0.92
C LYS A 132 -14.38 40.46 -0.16
N LYS A 133 -14.12 40.11 -1.43
CA LYS A 133 -14.70 40.76 -2.61
C LYS A 133 -15.95 40.02 -3.08
N TYR A 134 -16.99 40.78 -3.43
CA TYR A 134 -18.22 40.31 -4.04
C TYR A 134 -18.45 41.07 -5.33
N GLU A 135 -18.94 40.39 -6.36
CA GLU A 135 -19.26 41.02 -7.63
C GLU A 135 -20.70 40.71 -8.02
N TYR A 136 -21.36 41.67 -8.67
CA TYR A 136 -22.75 41.55 -9.07
C TYR A 136 -23.07 42.56 -10.17
N ASN A 137 -24.11 42.28 -10.97
CA ASN A 137 -24.60 43.23 -11.96
C ASN A 137 -25.32 44.40 -11.26
N GLU A 138 -26.15 44.06 -10.29
CA GLU A 138 -26.98 44.98 -9.53
C GLU A 138 -27.06 44.50 -8.08
N VAL A 139 -27.01 45.43 -7.14
CA VAL A 139 -27.27 45.17 -5.72
C VAL A 139 -28.19 46.23 -5.14
N LYS A 140 -29.13 45.78 -4.31
CA LYS A 140 -29.87 46.61 -3.37
C LYS A 140 -29.47 46.20 -1.96
N PHE A 141 -28.80 47.09 -1.23
CA PHE A 141 -28.30 46.87 0.12
C PHE A 141 -28.96 47.87 1.08
N ASN A 142 -29.34 47.44 2.28
CA ASN A 142 -29.85 48.34 3.31
C ASN A 142 -28.86 48.41 4.47
N PHE A 143 -28.27 49.58 4.72
CA PHE A 143 -27.23 49.73 5.74
C PHE A 143 -27.78 49.67 7.18
N LYS A 144 -29.08 49.93 7.39
CA LYS A 144 -29.72 49.86 8.71
C LYS A 144 -29.91 48.41 9.19
N ASN A 145 -30.37 47.53 8.30
CA ASN A 145 -30.67 46.13 8.65
C ASN A 145 -29.67 45.11 8.07
N LYS A 146 -28.66 45.56 7.33
CA LYS A 146 -27.57 44.78 6.72
C LYS A 146 -28.04 43.68 5.74
N LYS A 147 -29.27 43.77 5.22
CA LYS A 147 -29.82 42.86 4.22
C LYS A 147 -29.46 43.35 2.81
N ALA A 148 -29.26 42.40 1.90
CA ALA A 148 -28.96 42.71 0.50
C ALA A 148 -29.70 41.77 -0.45
N ILE A 149 -30.05 42.27 -1.63
CA ILE A 149 -30.44 41.47 -2.79
C ILE A 149 -29.50 41.84 -3.94
N ALA A 150 -28.79 40.85 -4.48
CA ALA A 150 -27.88 41.02 -5.60
C ALA A 150 -28.29 40.10 -6.77
N TYR A 151 -28.13 40.59 -8.00
CA TYR A 151 -28.42 39.85 -9.23
C TYR A 151 -27.12 39.50 -9.97
N ASN A 152 -27.06 38.27 -10.48
CA ASN A 152 -25.85 37.65 -11.06
C ASN A 152 -24.63 37.80 -10.13
N ALA A 153 -24.84 37.47 -8.86
CA ALA A 153 -23.83 37.63 -7.83
C ALA A 153 -22.78 36.52 -7.92
N ARG A 154 -21.52 36.90 -8.03
CA ARG A 154 -20.35 36.04 -7.92
C ARG A 154 -19.76 36.15 -6.53
N THR A 155 -19.77 35.04 -5.81
CA THR A 155 -19.27 34.94 -4.43
C THR A 155 -18.14 33.92 -4.38
N GLU A 156 -16.93 34.40 -4.11
CA GLU A 156 -15.75 33.55 -3.91
C GLU A 156 -15.69 33.09 -2.44
N GLU A 157 -15.54 31.78 -2.21
CA GLU A 157 -15.41 31.19 -0.88
C GLU A 157 -14.37 30.07 -0.88
N GLN A 158 -13.32 30.25 -0.08
CA GLN A 158 -12.16 29.36 -0.01
C GLN A 158 -11.54 29.08 -1.39
N GLU A 159 -11.66 27.84 -1.88
CA GLU A 159 -11.09 27.34 -3.14
C GLU A 159 -12.11 27.29 -4.30
N GLY A 160 -13.32 27.86 -4.13
CA GLY A 160 -14.37 27.79 -5.14
C GLY A 160 -15.18 29.08 -5.27
N VAL A 161 -16.01 29.11 -6.30
CA VAL A 161 -16.89 30.25 -6.60
C VAL A 161 -18.32 29.78 -6.81
N ILE A 162 -19.25 30.55 -6.23
CA ILE A 162 -20.68 30.39 -6.46
C ILE A 162 -21.14 31.58 -7.31
N VAL A 163 -21.73 31.31 -8.46
CA VAL A 163 -22.41 32.31 -9.29
C VAL A 163 -23.90 32.04 -9.25
N ALA A 164 -24.70 33.00 -8.80
CA ALA A 164 -26.14 32.84 -8.68
C ALA A 164 -26.90 33.98 -9.31
N GLN A 165 -27.97 33.64 -10.05
CA GLN A 165 -28.82 34.64 -10.72
C GLN A 165 -29.45 35.62 -9.73
N LYS A 166 -29.81 35.14 -8.53
CA LYS A 166 -30.34 35.99 -7.45
C LYS A 166 -29.80 35.54 -6.10
N THR A 167 -29.20 36.47 -5.36
CA THR A 167 -28.66 36.24 -4.03
C THR A 167 -29.31 37.17 -3.03
N LYS A 168 -29.79 36.62 -1.90
CA LYS A 168 -30.34 37.35 -0.76
C LYS A 168 -29.45 37.15 0.45
N LYS A 169 -28.80 38.22 0.92
CA LYS A 169 -28.08 38.29 2.20
C LYS A 169 -29.09 38.56 3.31
N VAL A 170 -29.21 37.64 4.27
CA VAL A 170 -30.09 37.79 5.44
C VAL A 170 -29.35 38.47 6.59
N ASN A 171 -28.09 38.09 6.77
CA ASN A 171 -27.13 38.66 7.70
C ASN A 171 -25.71 38.30 7.23
N ASP A 172 -24.67 38.64 7.98
CA ASP A 172 -23.27 38.39 7.60
C ASP A 172 -22.91 36.89 7.50
N SER A 173 -23.74 36.00 8.06
CA SER A 173 -23.52 34.55 8.06
C SER A 173 -24.41 33.78 7.08
N VAL A 174 -25.56 34.30 6.65
CA VAL A 174 -26.56 33.52 5.90
C VAL A 174 -26.94 34.18 4.58
N PHE A 175 -26.74 33.43 3.51
CA PHE A 175 -27.07 33.81 2.14
C PHE A 175 -27.97 32.75 1.50
N PHE A 176 -29.04 33.20 0.86
CA PHE A 176 -29.87 32.35 0.01
C PHE A 176 -29.63 32.72 -1.45
N MET A 177 -29.42 31.72 -2.29
CA MET A 177 -29.08 31.89 -3.69
C MET A 177 -30.02 31.05 -4.54
N ARG A 178 -30.50 31.62 -5.65
CA ARG A 178 -31.40 30.96 -6.61
C ARG A 178 -30.69 30.77 -7.94
N ASN A 179 -30.88 29.60 -8.54
CA ASN A 179 -30.23 29.17 -9.79
C ASN A 179 -28.72 29.44 -9.74
N GLY A 180 -28.07 28.77 -8.79
CA GLY A 180 -26.64 28.91 -8.54
C GLY A 180 -25.83 27.79 -9.14
N VAL A 181 -24.64 28.13 -9.62
CA VAL A 181 -23.62 27.18 -10.05
C VAL A 181 -22.41 27.30 -9.12
N TYR A 182 -21.88 26.16 -8.69
CA TYR A 182 -20.67 26.07 -7.89
C TYR A 182 -19.56 25.35 -8.66
N THR A 183 -18.36 25.91 -8.69
CA THR A 183 -17.19 25.30 -9.32
C THR A 183 -15.91 25.68 -8.57
N THR A 184 -14.88 24.86 -8.70
CA THR A 184 -13.52 25.15 -8.24
C THR A 184 -12.53 25.18 -9.41
N ASP A 185 -13.03 25.29 -10.64
CA ASP A 185 -12.18 25.50 -11.81
C ASP A 185 -11.35 26.77 -11.62
N GLU A 186 -10.04 26.61 -11.58
CA GLU A 186 -9.08 27.68 -11.34
C GLU A 186 -9.11 28.76 -12.44
N TYR A 187 -9.44 28.38 -13.67
CA TYR A 187 -9.48 29.29 -14.81
C TYR A 187 -10.74 30.14 -14.80
N PHE A 188 -11.87 29.50 -14.51
CA PHE A 188 -13.11 30.22 -14.25
C PHE A 188 -12.97 31.14 -13.03
N LEU A 189 -12.32 30.68 -11.95
CA LEU A 189 -12.01 31.47 -10.76
C LEU A 189 -11.22 32.73 -11.11
N LYS A 190 -10.11 32.56 -11.84
CA LYS A 190 -9.22 33.64 -12.29
C LYS A 190 -9.77 34.46 -13.47
N LYS A 191 -11.01 34.20 -13.90
CA LYS A 191 -11.66 34.84 -15.06
C LYS A 191 -10.84 34.78 -16.35
N LYS A 192 -10.04 33.72 -16.50
CA LYS A 192 -9.30 33.43 -17.73
C LYS A 192 -10.19 32.75 -18.78
N ASP A 193 -11.33 32.24 -18.34
CA ASP A 193 -12.38 31.67 -19.19
C ASP A 193 -13.75 32.18 -18.70
N SER A 194 -14.70 32.23 -19.63
CA SER A 194 -16.11 32.57 -19.39
C SER A 194 -16.95 31.37 -18.96
N LEU A 195 -16.50 30.15 -19.29
CA LEU A 195 -17.16 28.90 -18.95
C LEU A 195 -16.28 28.08 -18.02
N ALA A 196 -16.90 27.41 -17.06
CA ALA A 196 -16.21 26.48 -16.18
C ALA A 196 -16.14 25.09 -16.83
N ASP A 197 -14.96 24.45 -16.77
CA ASP A 197 -14.68 23.09 -17.22
C ASP A 197 -15.72 22.10 -16.63
N TYR A 198 -16.15 22.34 -15.39
CA TYR A 198 -17.24 21.64 -14.73
C TYR A 198 -17.94 22.55 -13.72
N HIS A 199 -19.19 22.24 -13.39
CA HIS A 199 -19.91 22.92 -12.31
C HIS A 199 -21.03 22.06 -11.72
N LEU A 200 -21.43 22.39 -10.49
CA LEU A 200 -22.59 21.83 -9.82
C LEU A 200 -23.72 22.86 -9.85
N ALA A 201 -24.79 22.56 -10.56
CA ALA A 201 -25.95 23.43 -10.70
C ALA A 201 -27.05 23.06 -9.71
N ALA A 202 -27.62 24.07 -9.06
CA ALA A 202 -28.76 23.89 -8.16
C ALA A 202 -29.75 25.06 -8.21
N PRO A 203 -31.07 24.78 -8.12
CA PRO A 203 -32.10 25.82 -8.15
C PRO A 203 -32.11 26.62 -6.84
N ASN A 204 -31.83 25.98 -5.70
CA ASN A 204 -31.84 26.60 -4.38
C ASN A 204 -30.56 26.25 -3.61
N ILE A 205 -29.88 27.29 -3.13
CA ILE A 205 -28.65 27.16 -2.36
C ILE A 205 -28.76 28.02 -1.08
N LYS A 206 -28.42 27.44 0.06
CA LYS A 206 -28.24 28.12 1.33
C LYS A 206 -26.77 28.05 1.73
N LEU A 207 -26.08 29.18 1.66
CA LEU A 207 -24.71 29.33 2.11
C LEU A 207 -24.72 29.84 3.57
N ILE A 208 -24.07 29.08 4.45
CA ILE A 208 -23.85 29.43 5.84
C ILE A 208 -22.35 29.70 6.01
N LYS A 209 -21.98 30.95 6.29
CA LYS A 209 -20.61 31.38 6.56
C LYS A 209 -20.31 31.31 8.04
N GLY A 210 -19.21 30.64 8.39
CA GLY A 210 -18.65 30.62 9.74
C GLY A 210 -17.19 31.09 9.71
N LYS A 211 -16.64 31.50 10.87
CA LYS A 211 -15.22 31.91 10.96
C LYS A 211 -14.26 30.79 10.53
N ASN A 212 -14.58 29.53 10.86
CA ASN A 212 -13.69 28.37 10.64
C ASN A 212 -14.34 27.23 9.82
N ALA A 213 -15.63 27.32 9.51
CA ALA A 213 -16.36 26.30 8.76
C ALA A 213 -17.55 26.94 8.06
N SER A 214 -17.45 27.12 6.74
CA SER A 214 -18.57 27.50 5.90
C SER A 214 -19.21 26.23 5.31
N ARG A 215 -20.48 26.28 4.93
CA ARG A 215 -21.15 25.14 4.28
C ARG A 215 -22.24 25.61 3.33
N VAL A 216 -22.39 24.87 2.24
CA VAL A 216 -23.45 25.01 1.26
C VAL A 216 -24.44 23.88 1.48
N ILE A 217 -25.71 24.23 1.65
CA ILE A 217 -26.81 23.27 1.70
C ILE A 217 -27.67 23.52 0.46
N THR A 218 -27.95 22.48 -0.32
CA THR A 218 -28.64 22.62 -1.59
C THR A 218 -29.45 21.36 -1.93
N GLY A 219 -30.43 21.48 -2.82
CA GLY A 219 -31.19 20.36 -3.33
C GLY A 219 -32.31 20.77 -4.29
N PRO A 220 -32.57 19.99 -5.37
CA PRO A 220 -31.66 19.00 -5.98
C PRO A 220 -30.41 19.66 -6.59
N ILE A 221 -29.32 18.91 -6.74
CA ILE A 221 -28.07 19.39 -7.37
C ILE A 221 -27.61 18.40 -8.44
N GLN A 222 -27.12 18.92 -9.57
CA GLN A 222 -26.63 18.12 -10.69
C GLN A 222 -25.24 18.58 -11.12
N MET A 223 -24.38 17.63 -11.46
CA MET A 223 -23.06 17.91 -12.01
C MET A 223 -23.11 18.05 -13.54
N TYR A 224 -22.45 19.08 -14.04
CA TYR A 224 -22.23 19.35 -15.45
C TYR A 224 -20.72 19.35 -15.71
N ILE A 225 -20.29 18.75 -16.82
CA ILE A 225 -18.90 18.74 -17.30
C ILE A 225 -18.94 19.26 -18.72
N GLU A 226 -18.15 20.27 -19.04
CA GLU A 226 -18.13 20.90 -20.37
C GLU A 226 -19.54 21.29 -20.84
N GLN A 227 -20.35 21.83 -19.92
CA GLN A 227 -21.78 22.17 -20.12
C GLN A 227 -22.71 20.98 -20.40
N VAL A 228 -22.22 19.74 -20.40
CA VAL A 228 -23.02 18.53 -20.58
C VAL A 228 -23.51 18.04 -19.21
N PRO A 229 -24.83 17.87 -19.02
CA PRO A 229 -25.38 17.30 -17.79
C PRO A 229 -24.91 15.86 -17.62
N THR A 230 -24.32 15.55 -16.46
CA THR A 230 -24.01 14.18 -16.09
C THR A 230 -25.23 13.50 -15.44
N PRO A 231 -25.29 12.16 -15.43
CA PRO A 231 -26.31 11.41 -14.68
C PRO A 231 -26.23 11.58 -13.15
N LEU A 232 -25.18 12.25 -12.64
CA LEU A 232 -24.96 12.45 -11.21
C LEU A 232 -25.87 13.56 -10.68
N VAL A 233 -27.08 13.15 -10.30
CA VAL A 233 -28.08 14.01 -9.65
C VAL A 233 -28.23 13.58 -8.19
N MET A 234 -28.06 14.52 -7.27
CA MET A 234 -28.31 14.29 -5.84
C MET A 234 -29.58 15.04 -5.41
N PRO A 235 -30.50 14.39 -4.67
CA PRO A 235 -31.72 15.05 -4.20
C PRO A 235 -31.43 16.21 -3.23
N PHE A 236 -30.33 16.11 -2.50
CA PHE A 236 -29.76 17.18 -1.67
C PHE A 236 -28.25 16.97 -1.51
N ALA A 237 -27.51 18.04 -1.24
CA ALA A 237 -26.10 17.98 -0.90
C ALA A 237 -25.77 18.99 0.21
N ILE A 238 -24.84 18.61 1.08
CA ILE A 238 -24.20 19.49 2.05
C ILE A 238 -22.73 19.52 1.68
N LEU A 239 -22.26 20.62 1.09
CA LEU A 239 -20.86 20.81 0.70
C LEU A 239 -20.16 21.64 1.78
N PRO A 240 -19.32 21.03 2.62
CA PRO A 240 -18.58 21.75 3.63
C PRO A 240 -17.36 22.43 3.02
N PHE A 241 -17.12 23.66 3.45
CA PHE A 241 -15.95 24.47 3.15
C PHE A 241 -15.10 24.52 4.42
N SER A 242 -14.36 23.44 4.68
CA SER A 242 -13.51 23.28 5.86
C SER A 242 -12.40 22.26 5.57
N ASP A 243 -11.22 22.49 6.16
CA ASP A 243 -10.08 21.57 6.09
C ASP A 243 -10.28 20.31 6.95
N LYS A 244 -11.39 20.20 7.67
CA LYS A 244 -11.72 19.04 8.51
C LYS A 244 -12.47 17.98 7.72
N ARG A 245 -12.21 16.70 8.07
CA ARG A 245 -12.91 15.53 7.51
C ARG A 245 -14.42 15.67 7.70
N THR A 246 -15.16 15.45 6.61
CA THR A 246 -16.62 15.62 6.56
C THR A 246 -17.27 14.40 5.93
N ALA A 247 -18.51 14.10 6.33
CA ALA A 247 -19.26 12.99 5.79
C ALA A 247 -19.73 13.30 4.36
N GLY A 248 -19.77 12.30 3.48
CA GLY A 248 -20.10 12.48 2.07
C GLY A 248 -20.31 11.19 1.30
N ILE A 249 -20.93 11.30 0.13
CA ILE A 249 -21.13 10.18 -0.81
C ILE A 249 -19.84 9.95 -1.59
N LEU A 250 -19.51 8.68 -1.84
CA LEU A 250 -18.39 8.21 -2.64
C LEU A 250 -18.87 7.93 -4.07
N ILE A 251 -18.32 8.64 -5.07
CA ILE A 251 -18.69 8.44 -6.48
C ILE A 251 -18.21 7.06 -6.98
N PRO A 252 -19.08 6.29 -7.64
CA PRO A 252 -18.71 5.03 -8.27
C PRO A 252 -17.97 5.21 -9.59
N SER A 253 -17.24 4.17 -10.01
CA SER A 253 -16.86 4.01 -11.42
C SER A 253 -17.88 3.15 -12.14
N PHE A 254 -18.04 3.40 -13.43
CA PHE A 254 -18.91 2.61 -14.31
C PHE A 254 -18.09 2.00 -15.43
N GLY A 255 -18.63 0.97 -16.05
CA GLY A 255 -17.97 0.24 -17.12
C GLY A 255 -18.70 -1.04 -17.41
N GLU A 256 -18.03 -1.93 -18.12
CA GLU A 256 -18.58 -3.22 -18.50
C GLU A 256 -17.56 -4.32 -18.26
N ARG A 257 -18.07 -5.45 -17.79
CA ARG A 257 -17.32 -6.68 -17.67
C ARG A 257 -18.06 -7.79 -18.41
N GLN A 258 -17.38 -8.46 -19.32
CA GLN A 258 -18.04 -9.36 -20.28
C GLN A 258 -18.88 -10.47 -19.60
N ASP A 259 -18.39 -11.03 -18.50
CA ASP A 259 -18.99 -12.14 -17.76
C ASP A 259 -20.18 -11.74 -16.86
N VAL A 260 -20.24 -10.49 -16.37
CA VAL A 260 -21.24 -10.02 -15.37
C VAL A 260 -22.02 -8.76 -15.78
N GLY A 261 -21.73 -8.20 -16.95
CA GLY A 261 -22.44 -7.06 -17.54
C GLY A 261 -21.90 -5.69 -17.13
N PHE A 262 -22.72 -4.66 -17.36
CA PHE A 262 -22.45 -3.29 -16.92
C PHE A 262 -22.49 -3.20 -15.40
N PHE A 263 -21.70 -2.28 -14.84
CA PHE A 263 -21.55 -2.18 -13.40
C PHE A 263 -21.44 -0.75 -12.88
N LEU A 264 -21.72 -0.63 -11.60
CA LEU A 264 -21.46 0.53 -10.76
C LEU A 264 -20.58 0.07 -9.58
N ASN A 265 -19.28 0.40 -9.60
CA ASN A 265 -18.31 -0.06 -8.61
C ASN A 265 -17.88 1.07 -7.67
N ASN A 266 -17.88 0.79 -6.37
CA ASN A 266 -17.50 1.66 -5.26
C ASN A 266 -18.43 2.86 -5.06
N PHE A 267 -19.74 2.69 -5.29
CA PHE A 267 -20.70 3.63 -4.74
C PHE A 267 -20.67 3.51 -3.23
N GLY A 268 -20.62 4.60 -2.48
CA GLY A 268 -20.53 4.44 -1.02
C GLY A 268 -20.78 5.69 -0.21
N TYR A 269 -20.56 5.56 1.10
CA TYR A 269 -20.71 6.64 2.06
C TYR A 269 -19.50 6.68 3.00
N TYR A 270 -18.95 7.87 3.21
CA TYR A 270 -17.89 8.15 4.16
C TYR A 270 -18.43 8.88 5.38
N GLN A 271 -18.08 8.40 6.56
CA GLN A 271 -18.47 8.95 7.85
C GLN A 271 -17.23 9.07 8.75
N PRO A 272 -16.73 10.29 9.04
CA PRO A 272 -15.75 10.48 10.10
C PRO A 272 -16.43 10.26 11.47
N ILE A 273 -15.77 9.53 12.37
CA ILE A 273 -16.25 9.22 13.72
C ILE A 273 -15.21 9.75 14.72
N GLY A 274 -15.46 10.96 15.23
CA GLY A 274 -14.52 11.68 16.10
C GLY A 274 -13.20 12.03 15.41
N GLU A 275 -12.12 12.11 16.20
CA GLU A 275 -10.79 12.50 15.69
C GLU A 275 -9.95 11.32 15.22
N HIS A 276 -10.26 10.09 15.64
CA HIS A 276 -9.38 8.94 15.42
C HIS A 276 -9.93 7.87 14.50
N PHE A 277 -11.22 7.90 14.15
CA PHE A 277 -11.86 6.86 13.34
C PHE A 277 -12.54 7.45 12.12
N ASP A 278 -12.55 6.69 11.03
CA ASP A 278 -13.42 6.92 9.88
C ASP A 278 -13.97 5.62 9.32
N LEU A 279 -15.21 5.68 8.83
CA LEU A 279 -15.93 4.55 8.27
C LEU A 279 -16.28 4.86 6.81
N LYS A 280 -15.97 3.94 5.91
CA LYS A 280 -16.46 3.92 4.52
C LYS A 280 -17.30 2.67 4.33
N VAL A 281 -18.44 2.79 3.66
CA VAL A 281 -19.23 1.64 3.24
C VAL A 281 -19.41 1.73 1.74
N PHE A 282 -18.88 0.75 1.00
CA PHE A 282 -19.03 0.65 -0.44
C PHE A 282 -20.04 -0.42 -0.83
N LEU A 283 -20.69 -0.20 -1.96
CA LEU A 283 -21.59 -1.11 -2.65
C LEU A 283 -21.17 -1.18 -4.12
N ASP A 284 -21.17 -2.40 -4.66
CA ASP A 284 -21.06 -2.62 -6.09
C ASP A 284 -22.31 -3.33 -6.61
N PHE A 285 -22.79 -2.92 -7.78
CA PHE A 285 -23.95 -3.51 -8.45
C PHE A 285 -23.66 -3.78 -9.92
N TYR A 286 -24.19 -4.89 -10.43
CA TYR A 286 -23.98 -5.37 -11.80
C TYR A 286 -25.31 -5.74 -12.45
N THR A 287 -25.45 -5.50 -13.75
CA THR A 287 -26.71 -5.74 -14.47
C THR A 287 -27.10 -7.21 -14.55
N LYS A 288 -26.15 -8.17 -14.47
CA LYS A 288 -26.44 -9.61 -14.38
C LYS A 288 -26.73 -10.11 -12.95
N GLY A 289 -26.93 -9.22 -11.98
CA GLY A 289 -27.38 -9.54 -10.62
C GLY A 289 -26.26 -9.85 -9.61
N SER A 290 -25.01 -9.57 -9.97
CA SER A 290 -23.89 -9.64 -9.01
C SER A 290 -23.84 -8.39 -8.12
N TRP A 291 -23.38 -8.54 -6.89
CA TRP A 291 -23.29 -7.43 -5.93
C TRP A 291 -22.17 -7.64 -4.90
N ASN A 292 -21.72 -6.54 -4.29
CA ASN A 292 -20.72 -6.53 -3.21
C ASN A 292 -21.06 -5.48 -2.16
N ILE A 293 -20.74 -5.74 -0.89
CA ILE A 293 -20.67 -4.76 0.17
C ILE A 293 -19.27 -4.76 0.80
N ARG A 294 -18.68 -3.57 0.96
CA ARG A 294 -17.37 -3.40 1.60
C ARG A 294 -17.36 -2.31 2.67
N PRO A 295 -17.53 -2.65 3.96
CA PRO A 295 -17.20 -1.73 5.04
C PRO A 295 -15.67 -1.64 5.23
N GLU A 296 -15.15 -0.43 5.43
CA GLU A 296 -13.76 -0.12 5.75
C GLU A 296 -13.73 0.85 6.94
N LEU A 297 -13.14 0.44 8.05
CA LEU A 297 -12.93 1.25 9.25
C LEU A 297 -11.44 1.60 9.35
N GLY A 298 -11.11 2.86 9.07
CA GLY A 298 -9.80 3.42 9.33
C GLY A 298 -9.70 3.94 10.77
N TYR A 299 -8.57 3.70 11.42
CA TYR A 299 -8.28 4.30 12.71
C TYR A 299 -6.83 4.75 12.83
N LYS A 300 -6.61 5.92 13.44
CA LYS A 300 -5.29 6.48 13.67
C LYS A 300 -5.27 7.36 14.90
N LYS A 301 -4.34 7.05 15.80
CA LYS A 301 -3.96 7.91 16.92
C LYS A 301 -2.46 8.15 16.84
N ASN A 302 -2.08 9.39 16.54
CA ASN A 302 -0.69 9.79 16.37
C ASN A 302 0.16 9.35 17.58
N TYR A 303 1.37 8.86 17.31
CA TYR A 303 2.30 8.35 18.32
C TYR A 303 1.79 7.17 19.15
N LYS A 304 0.67 6.53 18.76
CA LYS A 304 0.14 5.33 19.43
C LYS A 304 -0.03 4.18 18.45
N TYR A 305 -0.93 4.31 17.47
CA TYR A 305 -1.24 3.25 16.53
C TYR A 305 -1.94 3.78 15.28
N ASN A 306 -1.86 3.00 14.21
CA ASN A 306 -2.67 3.17 13.02
C ASN A 306 -3.15 1.80 12.52
N GLY A 307 -4.25 1.79 11.80
CA GLY A 307 -4.73 0.57 11.16
C GLY A 307 -6.01 0.76 10.38
N VAL A 308 -6.36 -0.30 9.65
CA VAL A 308 -7.56 -0.37 8.81
C VAL A 308 -8.13 -1.78 8.97
N PHE A 309 -9.42 -1.85 9.24
CA PHE A 309 -10.21 -3.07 9.15
C PHE A 309 -11.12 -2.96 7.92
N SER A 310 -11.20 -4.00 7.09
CA SER A 310 -12.17 -4.04 6.01
C SER A 310 -12.73 -5.44 5.80
N ALA A 311 -13.97 -5.50 5.36
CA ALA A 311 -14.59 -6.72 4.87
C ALA A 311 -15.05 -6.51 3.42
N ASP A 312 -15.02 -7.55 2.61
CA ASP A 312 -15.54 -7.60 1.25
C ASP A 312 -16.38 -8.85 1.17
N VAL A 313 -17.70 -8.67 1.02
CA VAL A 313 -18.66 -9.76 0.99
C VAL A 313 -19.60 -9.52 -0.18
N GLY A 314 -19.64 -10.49 -1.08
CA GLY A 314 -20.40 -10.35 -2.30
C GLY A 314 -20.88 -11.67 -2.85
N THR A 315 -21.70 -11.56 -3.88
CA THR A 315 -22.14 -12.70 -4.67
C THR A 315 -21.95 -12.39 -6.14
N THR A 316 -21.24 -13.29 -6.82
CA THR A 316 -21.00 -13.25 -8.25
C THR A 316 -21.97 -14.19 -8.95
N VAL A 317 -22.65 -13.69 -9.96
CA VAL A 317 -23.62 -14.39 -10.79
C VAL A 317 -23.11 -14.38 -12.23
N HIS A 318 -22.89 -15.57 -12.80
CA HIS A 318 -22.56 -15.73 -14.21
C HIS A 318 -23.73 -16.38 -14.95
N GLY A 319 -23.87 -16.06 -16.24
CA GLY A 319 -24.93 -16.61 -17.10
C GLY A 319 -26.32 -16.03 -16.80
N ILE A 320 -27.33 -16.61 -17.45
CA ILE A 320 -28.74 -16.21 -17.31
C ILE A 320 -29.47 -17.31 -16.54
N LYS A 321 -30.24 -16.93 -15.52
CA LYS A 321 -30.99 -17.88 -14.69
C LYS A 321 -31.90 -18.73 -15.57
N GLY A 322 -31.77 -20.05 -15.47
CA GLY A 322 -32.52 -21.03 -16.28
C GLY A 322 -31.69 -21.67 -17.41
N LEU A 323 -30.53 -21.13 -17.75
CA LEU A 323 -29.59 -21.76 -18.68
C LEU A 323 -28.55 -22.62 -17.93
N SER A 324 -27.99 -23.61 -18.63
CA SER A 324 -26.94 -24.49 -18.10
C SER A 324 -25.66 -23.74 -17.70
N THR A 325 -25.44 -22.54 -18.23
CA THR A 325 -24.30 -21.66 -17.93
C THR A 325 -24.49 -20.81 -16.67
N TYR A 326 -25.65 -20.89 -16.00
CA TYR A 326 -25.92 -20.13 -14.78
C TYR A 326 -25.09 -20.64 -13.60
N SER A 327 -24.36 -19.76 -12.93
CA SER A 327 -23.70 -20.07 -11.66
C SER A 327 -23.76 -18.90 -10.69
N LYS A 328 -23.81 -19.22 -9.39
CA LYS A 328 -23.88 -18.26 -8.30
C LYS A 328 -22.86 -18.62 -7.21
N SER A 329 -21.94 -17.71 -6.95
CA SER A 329 -20.81 -17.91 -6.04
C SER A 329 -20.74 -16.79 -5.01
N SER A 330 -20.86 -17.12 -3.72
CA SER A 330 -20.66 -16.15 -2.63
C SER A 330 -19.20 -16.10 -2.20
N THR A 331 -18.62 -14.91 -2.17
CA THR A 331 -17.21 -14.69 -1.85
C THR A 331 -17.10 -13.80 -0.63
N TYR A 332 -16.07 -14.03 0.18
CA TYR A 332 -15.71 -13.11 1.26
C TYR A 332 -14.20 -12.93 1.35
N ARG A 333 -13.80 -11.75 1.83
CA ARG A 333 -12.45 -11.41 2.27
C ARG A 333 -12.53 -10.48 3.47
N ILE A 334 -11.76 -10.76 4.51
CA ILE A 334 -11.66 -9.95 5.72
C ILE A 334 -10.20 -9.55 5.86
N THR A 335 -9.93 -8.25 5.91
CA THR A 335 -8.58 -7.74 6.10
C THR A 335 -8.51 -6.87 7.35
N TRP A 336 -7.41 -7.02 8.09
CA TRP A 336 -7.09 -6.17 9.22
C TRP A 336 -5.61 -5.88 9.24
N ARG A 337 -5.25 -4.61 9.12
CA ARG A 337 -3.90 -4.13 9.28
C ARG A 337 -3.83 -3.26 10.52
N HIS A 338 -2.90 -3.56 11.42
CA HIS A 338 -2.61 -2.76 12.61
C HIS A 338 -1.11 -2.62 12.75
N THR A 339 -0.66 -1.41 13.00
CA THR A 339 0.73 -1.12 13.35
C THR A 339 0.76 -0.19 14.56
N GLN A 340 1.35 -0.66 15.65
CA GLN A 340 1.68 0.19 16.78
C GLN A 340 2.88 1.09 16.42
N ASP A 341 2.83 2.36 16.82
CA ASP A 341 3.97 3.27 16.66
C ASP A 341 5.07 2.86 17.66
N ALA A 342 6.30 2.70 17.19
CA ALA A 342 7.44 2.36 18.05
C ALA A 342 7.69 3.42 19.14
N LYS A 343 7.27 4.68 18.90
CA LYS A 343 7.33 5.76 19.90
C LYS A 343 6.36 5.57 21.06
N ALA A 344 5.29 4.78 20.87
CA ALA A 344 4.33 4.47 21.92
C ALA A 344 4.95 3.59 23.01
N ASN A 345 5.76 2.62 22.60
CA ASN A 345 6.54 1.77 23.50
C ASN A 345 7.71 1.10 22.73
N PRO A 346 8.98 1.48 22.99
CA PRO A 346 10.12 0.86 22.30
C PRO A 346 10.38 -0.59 22.73
N PHE A 347 9.78 -1.03 23.84
CA PHE A 347 9.94 -2.36 24.42
C PHE A 347 8.76 -3.29 24.15
N PHE A 348 7.68 -2.79 23.54
CA PHE A 348 6.49 -3.57 23.22
C PHE A 348 5.94 -3.13 21.87
N ASN A 349 5.89 -4.04 20.91
CA ASN A 349 5.33 -3.79 19.60
C ASN A 349 4.24 -4.82 19.28
N PHE A 350 3.08 -4.32 18.87
CA PHE A 350 1.99 -5.12 18.32
C PHE A 350 1.76 -4.76 16.85
N SER A 351 1.75 -5.78 16.00
CA SER A 351 1.39 -5.65 14.60
C SER A 351 0.50 -6.79 14.14
N ALA A 352 -0.48 -6.46 13.30
CA ALA A 352 -1.37 -7.42 12.68
C ALA A 352 -1.47 -7.13 11.18
N SER A 353 -1.40 -8.18 10.36
CA SER A 353 -1.68 -8.19 8.94
C SER A 353 -2.50 -9.44 8.65
N VAL A 354 -3.78 -9.38 9.01
CA VAL A 354 -4.76 -10.45 8.74
C VAL A 354 -5.41 -10.20 7.39
N ASP A 355 -5.54 -11.25 6.61
CA ASP A 355 -6.16 -11.27 5.31
C ASP A 355 -6.73 -12.68 5.07
N MET A 356 -7.96 -12.89 5.53
CA MET A 356 -8.68 -14.15 5.45
C MET A 356 -9.60 -14.11 4.23
N VAL A 357 -9.46 -15.08 3.34
CA VAL A 357 -10.09 -15.05 2.03
C VAL A 357 -10.75 -16.39 1.73
N SER A 358 -11.96 -16.39 1.18
CA SER A 358 -12.57 -17.64 0.70
C SER A 358 -11.76 -18.26 -0.45
N ASN A 359 -11.61 -19.59 -0.51
CA ASN A 359 -10.84 -20.29 -1.56
C ASN A 359 -11.21 -19.86 -3.01
N ARG A 360 -12.46 -19.46 -3.22
CA ARG A 360 -13.01 -19.09 -4.52
C ARG A 360 -12.99 -17.57 -4.82
N PHE A 361 -12.47 -16.73 -3.92
CA PHE A 361 -12.55 -15.27 -3.99
C PHE A 361 -11.93 -14.71 -5.27
N TYR A 362 -10.63 -14.92 -5.51
CA TYR A 362 -9.93 -14.32 -6.65
C TYR A 362 -10.45 -14.82 -8.01
N ASN A 363 -10.94 -16.05 -8.05
CA ASN A 363 -11.58 -16.63 -9.24
C ASN A 363 -13.01 -16.12 -9.48
N ASN A 364 -13.68 -15.55 -8.47
CA ASN A 364 -15.06 -15.07 -8.55
C ASN A 364 -15.16 -13.63 -8.04
N THR A 365 -14.09 -12.85 -8.14
CA THR A 365 -14.07 -11.50 -7.58
C THR A 365 -15.01 -10.59 -8.36
N ILE A 366 -15.78 -9.79 -7.64
CA ILE A 366 -16.69 -8.82 -8.25
C ILE A 366 -16.14 -7.40 -8.21
N ASN A 367 -15.21 -7.08 -7.32
CA ASN A 367 -14.56 -5.78 -7.34
C ASN A 367 -13.46 -5.75 -8.41
N ASN A 368 -13.65 -4.94 -9.45
CA ASN A 368 -12.72 -4.84 -10.58
C ASN A 368 -11.34 -4.28 -10.18
N SER A 369 -11.22 -3.63 -9.02
CA SER A 369 -9.91 -3.21 -8.50
C SER A 369 -8.94 -4.38 -8.38
N TYR A 370 -9.41 -5.58 -8.02
CA TYR A 370 -8.56 -6.77 -7.89
C TYR A 370 -8.07 -7.30 -9.26
N ILE A 371 -8.83 -7.03 -10.32
CA ILE A 371 -8.45 -7.35 -11.71
C ILE A 371 -7.40 -6.32 -12.17
N PHE A 372 -7.67 -5.03 -12.04
CA PHE A 372 -6.73 -3.97 -12.46
C PHE A 372 -5.40 -3.97 -11.69
N ASN A 373 -5.41 -4.44 -10.43
CA ASN A 373 -4.22 -4.60 -9.59
C ASN A 373 -3.51 -5.96 -9.73
N GLN A 374 -3.98 -6.85 -10.62
CA GLN A 374 -3.45 -8.20 -10.80
C GLN A 374 -3.56 -9.10 -9.55
N ASP A 375 -4.36 -8.73 -8.54
CA ASP A 375 -4.57 -9.55 -7.35
C ASP A 375 -5.22 -10.91 -7.69
N VAL A 376 -5.94 -10.99 -8.81
CA VAL A 376 -6.51 -12.25 -9.35
C VAL A 376 -5.46 -13.29 -9.74
N LEU A 377 -4.18 -12.91 -9.86
CA LEU A 377 -3.07 -13.83 -10.16
C LEU A 377 -2.46 -14.45 -8.88
N ARG A 378 -2.91 -14.05 -7.68
CA ARG A 378 -2.39 -14.57 -6.41
C ARG A 378 -2.79 -16.04 -6.21
N THR A 379 -1.82 -16.90 -5.98
CA THR A 379 -2.01 -18.34 -5.69
C THR A 379 -1.98 -18.68 -4.21
N GLN A 380 -1.46 -17.78 -3.38
CA GLN A 380 -1.34 -17.96 -1.94
C GLN A 380 -1.71 -16.69 -1.17
N GLN A 381 -2.34 -16.85 -0.01
CA GLN A 381 -2.67 -15.77 0.91
C GLN A 381 -2.03 -16.02 2.27
N ASN A 382 -1.46 -14.97 2.86
CA ASN A 382 -0.83 -15.04 4.16
C ASN A 382 -1.46 -14.03 5.13
N SER A 383 -1.54 -14.44 6.39
CA SER A 383 -1.98 -13.64 7.53
C SER A 383 -0.99 -13.84 8.67
N ALA A 384 -0.65 -12.76 9.36
CA ALA A 384 0.22 -12.80 10.53
C ALA A 384 -0.22 -11.81 11.60
N ILE A 385 -0.21 -12.23 12.84
CA ILE A 385 -0.30 -11.38 14.03
C ILE A 385 0.99 -11.59 14.81
N SER A 386 1.63 -10.52 15.26
CA SER A 386 2.86 -10.59 16.03
C SER A 386 2.87 -9.61 17.20
N ILE A 387 3.34 -10.09 18.33
CA ILE A 387 3.58 -9.32 19.55
C ILE A 387 5.05 -9.53 19.91
N THR A 388 5.82 -8.45 20.00
CA THR A 388 7.22 -8.49 20.43
C THR A 388 7.40 -7.71 21.72
N LYS A 389 7.96 -8.34 22.75
CA LYS A 389 8.37 -7.73 24.01
C LYS A 389 9.89 -7.83 24.15
N LYS A 390 10.56 -6.69 24.30
CA LYS A 390 11.97 -6.61 24.67
C LYS A 390 12.08 -6.23 26.15
N PHE A 391 13.04 -6.80 26.85
CA PHE A 391 13.34 -6.44 28.23
C PHE A 391 14.55 -5.51 28.27
N LEU A 392 14.50 -4.45 29.08
CA LEU A 392 15.59 -3.48 29.15
C LEU A 392 16.80 -4.04 29.93
N ASN A 393 16.52 -4.68 31.07
CA ASN A 393 17.55 -5.16 32.00
C ASN A 393 17.91 -6.64 31.77
N LEU A 394 17.23 -7.31 30.85
CA LEU A 394 17.49 -8.71 30.49
C LEU A 394 17.76 -8.78 28.99
N PRO A 395 18.81 -9.50 28.53
CA PRO A 395 19.14 -9.64 27.12
C PRO A 395 18.15 -10.60 26.41
N ILE A 396 16.85 -10.42 26.62
CA ILE A 396 15.79 -11.32 26.18
C ILE A 396 14.81 -10.53 25.31
N SER A 397 14.45 -11.10 24.17
CA SER A 397 13.35 -10.65 23.32
C SER A 397 12.38 -11.80 23.12
N ILE A 398 11.10 -11.58 23.42
CA ILE A 398 10.03 -12.57 23.23
C ILE A 398 9.15 -12.09 22.09
N THR A 399 8.96 -12.94 21.08
CA THR A 399 8.06 -12.71 19.96
C THR A 399 7.00 -13.81 19.95
N GLY A 400 5.76 -13.46 20.27
CA GLY A 400 4.60 -14.31 20.03
C GLY A 400 4.01 -14.01 18.66
N SER A 401 3.68 -15.05 17.89
CA SER A 401 3.06 -14.91 16.58
C SER A 401 1.93 -15.91 16.35
N ALA A 402 1.02 -15.53 15.47
CA ALA A 402 0.02 -16.40 14.89
C ALA A 402 0.09 -16.24 13.38
N THR A 403 0.23 -17.33 12.63
CA THR A 403 0.27 -17.28 11.18
C THR A 403 -0.80 -18.19 10.57
N TYR A 404 -1.37 -17.73 9.47
CA TYR A 404 -2.33 -18.46 8.66
C TYR A 404 -1.90 -18.29 7.20
N SER A 405 -1.74 -19.39 6.48
CA SER A 405 -1.39 -19.40 5.07
C SER A 405 -2.32 -20.33 4.31
N GLN A 406 -2.80 -19.90 3.16
CA GLN A 406 -3.79 -20.63 2.38
C GLN A 406 -3.36 -20.68 0.93
N ASN A 407 -3.37 -21.88 0.35
CA ASN A 407 -3.11 -22.11 -1.06
C ASN A 407 -4.45 -22.22 -1.81
N PHE A 408 -4.69 -21.33 -2.78
CA PHE A 408 -5.94 -21.31 -3.53
C PHE A 408 -6.06 -22.44 -4.56
N ALA A 409 -4.94 -23.04 -4.99
CA ALA A 409 -4.94 -24.14 -5.95
C ALA A 409 -5.28 -25.48 -5.28
N THR A 410 -4.71 -25.78 -4.11
CA THR A 410 -4.97 -27.05 -3.39
C THR A 410 -6.10 -26.94 -2.37
N GLY A 411 -6.39 -25.72 -1.88
CA GLY A 411 -7.33 -25.48 -0.78
C GLY A 411 -6.76 -25.78 0.61
N ASP A 412 -5.46 -26.10 0.68
CA ASP A 412 -4.75 -26.36 1.92
C ASP A 412 -4.53 -25.08 2.72
N VAL A 413 -4.65 -25.24 4.03
CA VAL A 413 -4.56 -24.19 5.03
C VAL A 413 -3.53 -24.61 6.07
N ASN A 414 -2.48 -23.81 6.17
CA ASN A 414 -1.40 -23.94 7.11
C ASN A 414 -1.60 -22.95 8.26
N ILE A 415 -1.70 -23.44 9.50
CA ILE A 415 -1.92 -22.59 10.67
C ILE A 415 -0.81 -22.85 11.67
N ARG A 416 -0.19 -21.77 12.17
CA ARG A 416 0.68 -21.80 13.35
C ARG A 416 0.12 -20.89 14.42
N LEU A 417 -0.46 -21.47 15.46
CA LEU A 417 -1.12 -20.73 16.53
C LEU A 417 -1.19 -21.54 17.85
N PRO A 418 -0.60 -21.05 18.96
CA PRO A 418 0.38 -19.97 19.04
C PRO A 418 1.77 -20.44 18.59
N GLN A 419 2.56 -19.51 18.06
CA GLN A 419 4.01 -19.63 17.91
C GLN A 419 4.68 -18.65 18.87
N LEU A 420 5.74 -19.08 19.55
CA LEU A 420 6.48 -18.27 20.50
C LEU A 420 7.98 -18.45 20.26
N ASN A 421 8.69 -17.35 20.06
CA ASN A 421 10.14 -17.33 19.90
C ASN A 421 10.76 -16.43 20.97
N VAL A 422 11.56 -17.01 21.84
CA VAL A 422 12.40 -16.32 22.82
C VAL A 422 13.82 -16.30 22.28
N MET A 423 14.37 -15.11 22.06
CA MET A 423 15.74 -14.91 21.66
C MET A 423 16.52 -14.33 22.83
N ILE A 424 17.65 -14.95 23.16
CA ILE A 424 18.58 -14.44 24.17
C ILE A 424 19.79 -13.87 23.43
N ASN A 425 20.13 -12.60 23.68
CA ASN A 425 21.26 -11.95 23.00
C ASN A 425 22.56 -12.68 23.33
N GLN A 426 23.49 -12.63 22.38
CA GLN A 426 24.79 -13.26 22.52
C GLN A 426 25.48 -12.84 23.83
N PHE A 427 26.04 -13.81 24.54
CA PHE A 427 26.89 -13.56 25.70
C PHE A 427 28.16 -14.38 25.60
N TYR A 428 29.25 -13.85 26.15
CA TYR A 428 30.57 -14.46 26.10
C TYR A 428 30.82 -15.23 27.40
N LEU A 429 31.26 -16.49 27.30
CA LEU A 429 31.46 -17.35 28.47
C LEU A 429 32.63 -16.90 29.33
N PHE A 430 33.72 -16.47 28.69
CA PHE A 430 35.00 -16.19 29.34
C PHE A 430 35.50 -14.78 29.03
N LYS A 431 34.59 -13.80 28.85
CA LYS A 431 35.02 -12.41 28.61
C LYS A 431 35.82 -11.88 29.82
N PRO A 432 36.96 -11.21 29.61
CA PRO A 432 37.68 -10.56 30.69
C PRO A 432 36.83 -9.42 31.29
N LYS A 433 37.02 -9.14 32.58
CA LYS A 433 36.32 -8.04 33.27
C LYS A 433 36.75 -6.67 32.73
N THR A 434 38.01 -6.56 32.29
CA THR A 434 38.65 -5.36 31.74
C THR A 434 39.57 -5.74 30.58
N GLY A 435 39.63 -4.93 29.51
CA GLY A 435 40.50 -5.18 28.35
C GLY A 435 39.75 -5.70 27.12
N VAL A 436 40.51 -5.90 26.03
CA VAL A 436 40.00 -6.40 24.75
C VAL A 436 40.04 -7.94 24.75
N ARG A 437 38.99 -8.59 24.23
CA ARG A 437 38.96 -10.05 24.09
C ARG A 437 40.02 -10.52 23.09
N THR A 438 40.79 -11.54 23.45
CA THR A 438 41.82 -12.12 22.59
C THR A 438 41.77 -13.65 22.57
N GLY A 439 42.36 -14.23 21.52
CA GLY A 439 42.49 -15.69 21.42
C GLY A 439 41.17 -16.43 21.15
N LEU A 440 41.17 -17.72 21.44
CA LEU A 440 40.04 -18.62 21.19
C LEU A 440 39.03 -18.64 22.33
N LEU A 441 39.47 -18.64 23.59
CA LEU A 441 38.60 -18.86 24.75
C LEU A 441 37.75 -17.63 25.08
N GLU A 442 38.35 -16.44 25.13
CA GLU A 442 37.61 -15.21 25.49
C GLU A 442 36.59 -14.80 24.41
N ASN A 443 36.80 -15.25 23.18
CA ASN A 443 35.91 -15.03 22.05
C ASN A 443 34.80 -16.09 21.92
N ILE A 444 34.70 -17.07 22.83
CA ILE A 444 33.57 -18.01 22.85
C ILE A 444 32.32 -17.25 23.28
N TYR A 445 31.37 -17.14 22.36
CA TYR A 445 30.03 -16.65 22.64
C TYR A 445 28.99 -17.73 22.46
N VAL A 446 27.90 -17.60 23.22
CA VAL A 446 26.72 -18.46 23.17
C VAL A 446 25.58 -17.66 22.57
N ASN A 447 24.91 -18.23 21.58
CA ASN A 447 23.54 -17.84 21.23
C ASN A 447 22.60 -18.94 21.66
N THR A 448 21.46 -18.56 22.23
CA THR A 448 20.44 -19.50 22.67
C THR A 448 19.06 -18.86 22.61
N GLY A 449 18.03 -19.68 22.74
CA GLY A 449 16.65 -19.24 22.73
C GLY A 449 15.69 -20.39 22.98
N LEU A 450 14.42 -20.13 22.75
CA LEU A 450 13.36 -21.12 22.81
C LEU A 450 12.36 -20.83 21.68
N SER A 451 12.03 -21.84 20.90
CA SER A 451 10.99 -21.80 19.88
C SER A 451 9.91 -22.80 20.24
N LEU A 452 8.73 -22.33 20.59
CA LEU A 452 7.53 -23.15 20.73
C LEU A 452 6.66 -22.94 19.49
N ASP A 453 6.36 -24.03 18.81
CA ASP A 453 5.53 -24.04 17.61
C ASP A 453 4.34 -24.96 17.81
N ASN A 454 3.16 -24.44 17.53
CA ASN A 454 1.95 -25.24 17.30
C ASN A 454 1.63 -25.14 15.82
N TYR A 455 1.42 -26.28 15.16
CA TYR A 455 1.29 -26.35 13.71
C TYR A 455 0.21 -27.34 13.31
N VAL A 456 -0.57 -26.98 12.30
CA VAL A 456 -1.51 -27.89 11.64
C VAL A 456 -1.59 -27.54 10.16
N ASN A 457 -1.58 -28.59 9.32
CA ASN A 457 -1.99 -28.49 7.92
C ASN A 457 -3.39 -29.09 7.80
N THR A 458 -4.34 -28.32 7.32
CA THR A 458 -5.76 -28.69 7.26
C THR A 458 -6.41 -28.07 6.03
N THR A 459 -7.72 -28.24 5.86
CA THR A 459 -8.49 -27.59 4.78
C THR A 459 -9.28 -26.41 5.33
N GLN A 460 -9.67 -25.47 4.47
CA GLN A 460 -10.49 -24.31 4.89
C GLN A 460 -11.78 -24.72 5.64
N LYS A 461 -12.38 -25.87 5.30
CA LYS A 461 -13.59 -26.38 5.96
C LYS A 461 -13.34 -26.89 7.39
N GLN A 462 -12.14 -27.36 7.67
CA GLN A 462 -11.73 -27.92 8.95
C GLN A 462 -10.97 -26.90 9.82
N ALA A 463 -10.49 -25.80 9.23
CA ALA A 463 -9.87 -24.71 9.97
C ALA A 463 -10.83 -24.17 11.07
N PHE A 464 -10.29 -23.98 12.28
CA PHE A 464 -11.01 -23.55 13.47
C PHE A 464 -12.14 -24.48 13.95
N THR A 465 -12.22 -25.71 13.44
CA THR A 465 -13.11 -26.76 13.98
C THR A 465 -12.36 -27.67 14.97
N LYS A 466 -13.07 -28.65 15.57
CA LYS A 466 -12.47 -29.65 16.46
C LYS A 466 -11.36 -30.46 15.78
N ASP A 467 -11.51 -30.75 14.49
CA ASP A 467 -10.55 -31.55 13.70
C ASP A 467 -9.19 -30.86 13.57
N MET A 468 -9.18 -29.52 13.46
CA MET A 468 -7.94 -28.75 13.46
C MET A 468 -7.16 -28.96 14.77
N TRP A 469 -7.83 -28.85 15.91
CA TRP A 469 -7.20 -28.95 17.23
C TRP A 469 -6.71 -30.37 17.53
N SER A 470 -7.45 -31.41 17.11
CA SER A 470 -7.01 -32.81 17.30
C SER A 470 -5.78 -33.14 16.45
N ASN A 471 -5.68 -32.56 15.25
CA ASN A 471 -4.57 -32.78 14.33
C ASN A 471 -3.38 -31.85 14.58
N MET A 472 -3.54 -30.83 15.43
CA MET A 472 -2.47 -29.91 15.78
C MET A 472 -1.29 -30.66 16.41
N GLN A 473 -0.10 -30.30 15.96
CA GLN A 473 1.16 -30.77 16.51
C GLN A 473 1.73 -29.64 17.36
N THR A 474 2.32 -29.98 18.50
CA THR A 474 3.04 -29.04 19.37
C THR A 474 4.47 -29.52 19.56
N GLY A 475 5.42 -28.61 19.40
CA GLY A 475 6.84 -28.84 19.67
C GLY A 475 7.50 -27.66 20.36
N ILE A 476 8.59 -27.92 21.08
CA ILE A 476 9.50 -26.93 21.65
C ILE A 476 10.92 -27.26 21.18
N LYS A 477 11.67 -26.26 20.72
CA LYS A 477 13.08 -26.36 20.34
C LYS A 477 13.90 -25.35 21.14
N ILE A 478 14.97 -25.82 21.75
CA ILE A 478 15.97 -25.00 22.46
C ILE A 478 17.28 -25.12 21.69
N PRO A 479 17.58 -24.20 20.76
CA PRO A 479 18.86 -24.16 20.07
C PRO A 479 19.91 -23.52 20.98
N VAL A 480 21.11 -24.10 21.00
CA VAL A 480 22.30 -23.54 21.67
C VAL A 480 23.46 -23.60 20.70
N SER A 481 24.03 -22.46 20.32
CA SER A 481 25.23 -22.41 19.48
C SER A 481 26.39 -21.79 20.26
N LEU A 482 27.50 -22.51 20.35
CA LEU A 482 28.78 -22.01 20.85
C LEU A 482 29.65 -21.69 19.64
N THR A 483 30.22 -20.49 19.57
CA THR A 483 31.08 -20.09 18.45
C THR A 483 32.24 -19.25 18.95
N THR A 484 33.42 -19.45 18.36
CA THR A 484 34.60 -18.62 18.56
C THR A 484 35.26 -18.30 17.22
N ASN A 485 35.70 -17.07 17.07
CA ASN A 485 36.42 -16.59 15.90
C ASN A 485 37.73 -15.96 16.37
N THR A 486 38.85 -16.37 15.76
CA THR A 486 40.16 -15.79 16.07
C THR A 486 40.97 -15.61 14.79
N SER A 487 41.84 -14.60 14.75
CA SER A 487 42.78 -14.44 13.65
C SER A 487 44.00 -15.32 13.91
N VAL A 488 44.35 -16.16 12.94
CA VAL A 488 45.54 -17.01 12.95
C VAL A 488 46.50 -16.44 11.90
N MET A 489 47.76 -16.23 12.30
CA MET A 489 48.82 -15.68 11.43
C MET A 489 48.44 -14.33 10.76
N LYS A 490 47.50 -13.56 11.33
CA LYS A 490 46.97 -12.26 10.83
C LYS A 490 46.16 -12.32 9.51
N TYR A 491 46.34 -13.34 8.69
CA TYR A 491 45.71 -13.44 7.36
C TYR A 491 44.51 -14.38 7.30
N PHE A 492 44.40 -15.30 8.27
CA PHE A 492 43.33 -16.29 8.31
C PHE A 492 42.42 -16.03 9.49
N THR A 493 41.12 -16.17 9.27
CA THR A 493 40.14 -16.22 10.36
C THR A 493 39.77 -17.68 10.60
N LEU A 494 40.13 -18.19 11.78
CA LEU A 494 39.71 -19.50 12.25
C LEU A 494 38.39 -19.36 13.01
N SER A 495 37.39 -20.12 12.59
CA SER A 495 36.06 -20.17 13.17
C SER A 495 35.78 -21.57 13.70
N LEU A 496 35.55 -21.72 15.00
CA LEU A 496 35.10 -22.97 15.61
C LEU A 496 33.66 -22.81 16.08
N GLY A 497 32.83 -23.82 15.85
CA GLY A 497 31.42 -23.81 16.18
C GLY A 497 30.94 -25.16 16.70
N ALA A 498 30.01 -25.13 17.64
CA ALA A 498 29.23 -26.29 18.07
C ALA A 498 27.76 -25.88 18.20
N ASN A 499 26.87 -26.62 17.56
CA ASN A 499 25.42 -26.39 17.61
C ASN A 499 24.75 -27.55 18.30
N PHE A 500 23.86 -27.27 19.25
CA PHE A 500 23.04 -28.24 19.95
C PHE A 500 21.58 -27.86 19.76
N ASN A 501 20.73 -28.82 19.39
CA ASN A 501 19.29 -28.65 19.36
C ASN A 501 18.64 -29.67 20.29
N ASN A 502 17.93 -29.17 21.29
CA ASN A 502 17.05 -30.00 22.13
C ASN A 502 15.62 -29.78 21.67
N VAL A 503 14.94 -30.84 21.30
CA VAL A 503 13.56 -30.79 20.79
C VAL A 503 12.66 -31.62 21.70
N LEU A 504 11.51 -31.09 22.03
CA LEU A 504 10.40 -31.77 22.70
C LEU A 504 9.18 -31.72 21.78
N THR A 505 8.43 -32.82 21.74
CA THR A 505 7.24 -32.99 20.92
C THR A 505 6.15 -33.65 21.75
N THR A 506 4.90 -33.39 21.41
CA THR A 506 3.71 -33.94 22.13
C THR A 506 3.09 -35.15 21.45
N LYS A 507 3.63 -35.56 20.31
CA LYS A 507 3.17 -36.71 19.53
C LYS A 507 4.36 -37.50 19.02
N THR A 508 4.31 -38.81 19.19
CA THR A 508 5.25 -39.74 18.55
C THR A 508 4.52 -40.65 17.56
N LEU A 509 5.24 -41.11 16.56
CA LEU A 509 4.73 -42.01 15.55
C LEU A 509 5.05 -43.46 15.95
N ASN A 510 4.06 -44.34 15.82
CA ASN A 510 4.24 -45.78 15.82
C ASN A 510 3.84 -46.33 14.44
N LYS A 511 4.78 -46.98 13.74
CA LYS A 511 4.52 -47.64 12.46
C LYS A 511 4.39 -49.14 12.69
N SER A 512 3.32 -49.72 12.16
CA SER A 512 3.09 -51.17 12.17
C SER A 512 2.50 -51.60 10.85
N TYR A 513 2.92 -52.74 10.33
CA TYR A 513 2.31 -53.33 9.14
C TYR A 513 1.10 -54.18 9.53
N ASN A 514 -0.04 -53.94 8.89
CA ASN A 514 -1.23 -54.76 9.06
C ASN A 514 -1.31 -55.80 7.91
N PRO A 515 -1.10 -57.10 8.20
CA PRO A 515 -1.09 -58.14 7.18
C PRO A 515 -2.48 -58.38 6.56
N ILE A 516 -3.56 -57.99 7.24
CA ILE A 516 -4.93 -58.20 6.76
C ILE A 516 -5.29 -57.18 5.67
N SER A 517 -4.91 -55.91 5.86
CA SER A 517 -5.19 -54.83 4.91
C SER A 517 -4.07 -54.60 3.89
N ASN A 518 -2.96 -55.35 3.99
CA ASN A 518 -1.74 -55.18 3.20
C ASN A 518 -1.25 -53.71 3.17
N THR A 519 -1.32 -53.03 4.32
CA THR A 519 -0.97 -51.61 4.44
C THR A 519 -0.16 -51.32 5.70
N THR A 520 0.80 -50.38 5.59
CA THR A 520 1.50 -49.81 6.73
C THR A 520 0.58 -48.83 7.44
N VAL A 521 0.29 -49.10 8.71
CA VAL A 521 -0.54 -48.27 9.58
C VAL A 521 0.35 -47.33 10.39
N ASN A 522 0.10 -46.03 10.24
CA ASN A 522 0.74 -44.98 11.02
C ASN A 522 -0.18 -44.58 12.18
N THR A 523 0.22 -44.88 13.42
CA THR A 523 -0.55 -44.51 14.62
C THR A 523 0.21 -43.43 15.39
N TYR A 524 -0.37 -42.23 15.50
CA TYR A 524 0.19 -41.16 16.33
C TYR A 524 -0.25 -41.31 17.78
N GLN A 525 0.71 -41.40 18.69
CA GLN A 525 0.49 -41.49 20.13
C GLN A 525 0.68 -40.11 20.75
N ASN A 526 -0.26 -39.69 21.61
CA ASN A 526 -0.18 -38.42 22.34
C ASN A 526 0.67 -38.61 23.61
N ASN A 527 1.96 -38.29 23.54
CA ASN A 527 2.91 -38.38 24.64
C ASN A 527 4.02 -37.34 24.49
N ILE A 528 4.63 -36.93 25.60
CA ILE A 528 5.78 -36.02 25.56
C ILE A 528 7.05 -36.85 25.31
N ALA A 529 7.77 -36.55 24.24
CA ALA A 529 9.05 -37.17 23.91
C ALA A 529 10.00 -36.12 23.33
N GLY A 530 11.30 -36.34 23.48
CA GLY A 530 12.30 -35.41 22.98
C GLY A 530 13.56 -36.08 22.46
N TYR A 531 14.34 -35.29 21.73
CA TYR A 531 15.62 -35.68 21.21
C TYR A 531 16.61 -34.52 21.27
N SER A 532 17.88 -34.87 21.39
CA SER A 532 18.99 -33.93 21.34
C SER A 532 19.90 -34.29 20.17
N THR A 533 20.17 -33.30 19.33
CA THR A 533 21.15 -33.40 18.23
C THR A 533 22.25 -32.38 18.43
N PHE A 534 23.44 -32.69 17.93
CA PHE A 534 24.55 -31.74 17.91
C PHE A 534 25.38 -31.87 16.64
N SER A 535 26.05 -30.78 16.28
CA SER A 535 27.05 -30.74 15.22
C SER A 535 28.21 -29.82 15.61
N THR A 536 29.40 -30.10 15.10
CA THR A 536 30.58 -29.25 15.29
C THR A 536 31.14 -28.83 13.94
N SER A 537 31.79 -27.68 13.90
CA SER A 537 32.39 -27.13 12.68
C SER A 537 33.70 -26.41 12.98
N ALA A 538 34.67 -26.56 12.10
CA ALA A 538 35.92 -25.80 12.09
C ALA A 538 36.14 -25.23 10.69
N GLY A 539 36.27 -23.91 10.56
CA GLY A 539 36.42 -23.23 9.30
C GLY A 539 37.61 -22.28 9.27
N LEU A 540 38.21 -22.13 8.09
CA LEU A 540 39.29 -21.20 7.82
C LEU A 540 38.89 -20.35 6.61
N GLN A 541 38.98 -19.03 6.73
CA GLN A 541 38.70 -18.09 5.64
C GLN A 541 39.82 -17.05 5.52
N THR A 542 40.03 -16.55 4.30
CA THR A 542 40.96 -15.45 4.03
C THR A 542 40.46 -14.61 2.84
N VAL A 543 41.12 -13.49 2.56
CA VAL A 543 40.82 -12.64 1.39
C VAL A 543 42.11 -12.39 0.63
N ILE A 544 42.11 -12.77 -0.64
CA ILE A 544 43.22 -12.62 -1.58
C ILE A 544 42.88 -11.48 -2.55
N TYR A 545 43.79 -10.54 -2.72
CA TYR A 545 43.64 -9.44 -3.66
C TYR A 545 44.63 -9.61 -4.81
N GLY A 546 44.13 -9.62 -6.04
CA GLY A 546 44.91 -9.53 -7.27
C GLY A 546 44.58 -8.26 -8.04
N GLN A 547 45.58 -7.61 -8.62
CA GLN A 547 45.39 -6.45 -9.49
C GLN A 547 46.36 -6.51 -10.67
N ALA A 548 45.83 -6.51 -11.89
CA ALA A 548 46.58 -6.39 -13.12
C ALA A 548 46.49 -4.95 -13.63
N ASN A 549 47.62 -4.25 -13.71
CA ASN A 549 47.69 -2.90 -14.27
C ASN A 549 48.16 -2.96 -15.73
N PHE A 550 47.48 -2.23 -16.60
CA PHE A 550 47.80 -2.15 -18.03
C PHE A 550 48.64 -0.92 -18.35
N ARG A 551 49.21 -0.87 -19.56
CA ARG A 551 50.07 0.23 -20.02
C ARG A 551 49.38 1.59 -19.88
N LYS A 552 50.16 2.60 -19.52
CA LYS A 552 49.70 4.00 -19.41
C LYS A 552 49.08 4.44 -20.73
N GLY A 553 47.82 4.90 -20.68
CA GLY A 553 47.05 5.31 -21.86
C GLY A 553 46.09 4.26 -22.44
N ALA A 554 46.15 3.00 -21.99
CA ALA A 554 45.20 1.97 -22.39
C ALA A 554 43.75 2.31 -21.97
N ARG A 555 42.77 1.81 -22.74
CA ARG A 555 41.33 2.01 -22.46
C ARG A 555 40.91 1.39 -21.13
N ILE A 556 41.41 0.19 -20.84
CA ILE A 556 41.34 -0.47 -19.54
C ILE A 556 42.67 -0.19 -18.84
N GLN A 557 42.64 0.42 -17.67
CA GLN A 557 43.83 0.80 -16.91
C GLN A 557 44.22 -0.25 -15.88
N ALA A 558 43.23 -0.87 -15.23
CA ALA A 558 43.46 -1.93 -14.27
C ALA A 558 42.25 -2.87 -14.19
N ILE A 559 42.51 -4.14 -13.90
CA ILE A 559 41.51 -5.11 -13.45
C ILE A 559 41.91 -5.56 -12.05
N ARG A 560 40.99 -5.50 -11.10
CA ARG A 560 41.17 -6.02 -9.75
C ARG A 560 40.23 -7.19 -9.55
N HIS A 561 40.77 -8.26 -8.98
CA HIS A 561 40.07 -9.47 -8.60
C HIS A 561 40.26 -9.69 -7.10
N MET A 562 39.16 -9.72 -6.36
CA MET A 562 39.15 -10.08 -4.95
C MET A 562 38.56 -11.48 -4.82
N VAL A 563 39.33 -12.40 -4.25
CA VAL A 563 38.92 -13.78 -3.99
C VAL A 563 38.81 -13.96 -2.48
N SER A 564 37.67 -14.39 -1.98
CA SER A 564 37.49 -14.76 -0.57
C SER A 564 37.24 -16.26 -0.48
N PRO A 565 38.30 -17.08 -0.45
CA PRO A 565 38.16 -18.51 -0.26
C PRO A 565 37.88 -18.83 1.22
N SER A 566 37.04 -19.83 1.44
CA SER A 566 36.81 -20.42 2.75
C SER A 566 36.66 -21.93 2.64
N VAL A 567 37.19 -22.63 3.63
CA VAL A 567 37.06 -24.08 3.78
C VAL A 567 36.52 -24.35 5.17
N SER A 568 35.52 -25.23 5.29
CA SER A 568 34.92 -25.60 6.57
C SER A 568 34.73 -27.10 6.67
N PHE A 569 35.22 -27.68 7.75
CA PHE A 569 34.91 -29.06 8.14
C PHE A 569 33.69 -29.04 9.07
N SER A 570 32.71 -29.89 8.81
CA SER A 570 31.56 -30.11 9.68
C SER A 570 31.41 -31.58 10.03
N TYR A 571 31.08 -31.84 11.30
CA TYR A 571 30.84 -33.16 11.84
C TYR A 571 29.45 -33.24 12.45
N THR A 572 28.66 -34.23 12.04
CA THR A 572 27.37 -34.57 12.64
C THR A 572 27.30 -36.08 12.88
N PRO A 573 27.10 -36.54 14.13
CA PRO A 573 26.94 -37.96 14.42
C PRO A 573 25.74 -38.59 13.73
N ASP A 574 25.76 -39.91 13.58
CA ASP A 574 24.59 -40.69 13.20
C ASP A 574 23.62 -40.82 14.38
N PHE A 575 22.57 -40.00 14.40
CA PHE A 575 21.49 -40.08 15.40
C PHE A 575 20.49 -41.22 15.13
N GLY A 576 20.68 -41.98 14.04
CA GLY A 576 19.92 -43.19 13.73
C GLY A 576 20.38 -44.44 14.47
N LYS A 577 21.55 -44.40 15.13
CA LYS A 577 22.05 -45.54 15.92
C LYS A 577 21.14 -45.84 17.10
N SER A 578 20.97 -47.14 17.39
CA SER A 578 20.04 -47.63 18.42
C SER A 578 20.33 -47.09 19.82
N ASN A 579 21.57 -46.71 20.13
CA ASN A 579 21.95 -46.13 21.42
C ASN A 579 21.30 -44.77 21.71
N TRP A 580 20.88 -44.03 20.68
CA TRP A 580 20.14 -42.77 20.84
C TRP A 580 18.66 -42.98 21.14
N GLY A 581 18.09 -44.13 20.76
CA GLY A 581 16.67 -44.45 20.99
C GLY A 581 15.67 -43.67 20.12
N TYR A 582 16.12 -42.90 19.11
CA TYR A 582 15.25 -42.07 18.27
C TYR A 582 14.60 -42.82 17.10
N TYR A 583 15.09 -44.01 16.78
CA TYR A 583 14.64 -44.83 15.67
C TYR A 583 14.16 -46.19 16.16
N ARG A 584 13.12 -46.71 15.50
CA ARG A 584 12.58 -48.04 15.70
C ARG A 584 12.48 -48.77 14.36
N ASN A 585 12.32 -50.08 14.42
CA ASN A 585 12.17 -50.92 13.26
C ASN A 585 10.76 -51.53 13.23
N PHE A 586 10.21 -51.74 12.03
CA PHE A 586 8.99 -52.50 11.81
C PHE A 586 9.16 -53.40 10.59
N TYR A 587 8.38 -54.49 10.51
CA TYR A 587 8.41 -55.41 9.38
C TYR A 587 7.51 -54.89 8.25
N GLY A 588 8.03 -54.83 7.03
CA GLY A 588 7.29 -54.50 5.82
C GLY A 588 6.51 -55.69 5.25
N ALA A 589 5.75 -55.45 4.17
CA ALA A 589 4.95 -56.46 3.49
C ALA A 589 5.76 -57.63 2.92
N ASP A 590 7.02 -57.38 2.58
CA ASP A 590 8.01 -58.32 2.07
C ASP A 590 8.84 -59.00 3.18
N GLY A 591 8.51 -58.75 4.45
CA GLY A 591 9.30 -59.21 5.60
C GLY A 591 10.58 -58.41 5.85
N SER A 592 10.86 -57.37 5.06
CA SER A 592 12.03 -56.51 5.25
C SER A 592 11.88 -55.67 6.53
N ILE A 593 12.99 -55.49 7.24
CA ILE A 593 13.05 -54.62 8.42
C ILE A 593 13.25 -53.18 7.94
N ASN A 594 12.25 -52.35 8.16
CA ASN A 594 12.26 -50.93 7.82
C ASN A 594 12.44 -50.09 9.08
N SER A 595 13.40 -49.16 9.05
CA SER A 595 13.68 -48.25 10.17
C SER A 595 12.96 -46.92 9.97
N TYR A 596 12.37 -46.40 11.04
CA TYR A 596 11.68 -45.10 11.04
C TYR A 596 11.99 -44.33 12.33
N SER A 597 11.94 -43.00 12.27
CA SER A 597 12.07 -42.19 13.47
C SER A 597 10.73 -42.11 14.19
N ILE A 598 10.74 -42.24 15.52
CA ILE A 598 9.54 -42.03 16.33
C ILE A 598 9.06 -40.56 16.31
N PHE A 599 9.87 -39.64 15.79
CA PHE A 599 9.56 -38.22 15.62
C PHE A 599 9.14 -37.86 14.18
N GLU A 600 8.96 -38.85 13.30
CA GLU A 600 8.57 -38.60 11.90
C GLU A 600 7.23 -37.86 11.82
N GLY A 601 7.23 -36.77 11.05
CA GLY A 601 6.10 -35.85 10.98
C GLY A 601 6.03 -34.83 12.12
N SER A 602 7.00 -34.76 13.05
CA SER A 602 7.06 -33.69 14.05
C SER A 602 7.42 -32.33 13.43
N ILE A 603 7.06 -31.24 14.12
CA ILE A 603 7.21 -29.86 13.63
C ILE A 603 8.67 -29.47 13.39
N PHE A 604 9.58 -29.95 14.22
CA PHE A 604 11.01 -29.62 14.13
C PHE A 604 11.83 -30.67 13.36
N GLY A 605 11.14 -31.57 12.64
CA GLY A 605 11.75 -32.64 11.87
C GLY A 605 12.15 -33.83 12.73
N THR A 606 13.09 -34.62 12.22
CA THR A 606 13.63 -35.80 12.90
C THR A 606 15.15 -35.68 13.06
N PRO A 607 15.75 -36.37 14.05
CA PRO A 607 17.20 -36.52 14.12
C PRO A 607 17.74 -37.13 12.82
N SER A 608 18.76 -36.52 12.23
CA SER A 608 19.36 -37.01 10.99
C SER A 608 20.00 -38.40 11.18
N ARG A 609 19.75 -39.30 10.23
CA ARG A 609 20.41 -40.60 10.15
C ARG A 609 21.65 -40.51 9.26
N GLY A 610 22.66 -41.30 9.59
CA GLY A 610 23.95 -41.34 8.90
C GLY A 610 24.98 -40.41 9.52
N LEU A 611 26.24 -40.86 9.54
CA LEU A 611 27.38 -40.04 9.94
C LEU A 611 27.66 -39.02 8.84
N SER A 612 27.89 -37.75 9.20
CA SER A 612 28.34 -36.72 8.26
C SER A 612 29.69 -36.16 8.70
N GLN A 613 30.65 -36.19 7.78
CA GLN A 613 31.98 -35.60 7.92
C GLN A 613 32.27 -34.85 6.64
N THR A 614 31.87 -33.59 6.55
CA THR A 614 31.89 -32.85 5.29
C THR A 614 32.94 -31.75 5.31
N ILE A 615 33.86 -31.75 4.34
CA ILE A 615 34.64 -30.55 4.02
C ILE A 615 33.90 -29.79 2.93
N SER A 616 33.44 -28.59 3.25
CA SER A 616 32.83 -27.67 2.29
C SER A 616 33.81 -26.57 1.93
N PHE A 617 33.81 -26.16 0.67
CA PHE A 617 34.56 -25.00 0.22
C PHE A 617 33.60 -23.97 -0.39
N ASN A 618 33.96 -22.70 -0.23
CA ASN A 618 33.26 -21.59 -0.86
C ASN A 618 34.29 -20.59 -1.36
N ILE A 619 34.26 -20.29 -2.66
CA ILE A 619 35.14 -19.34 -3.31
C ILE A 619 34.29 -18.21 -3.84
N ASN A 620 34.36 -17.08 -3.14
CA ASN A 620 33.65 -15.88 -3.52
C ASN A 620 34.55 -14.95 -4.34
N ASN A 621 34.12 -14.54 -5.52
CA ASN A 621 34.89 -13.71 -6.45
C ASN A 621 34.19 -12.37 -6.70
N ASN A 622 34.96 -11.29 -6.64
CA ASN A 622 34.53 -9.96 -7.07
C ASN A 622 35.55 -9.43 -8.09
N ILE A 623 35.07 -8.99 -9.25
CA ILE A 623 35.91 -8.52 -10.35
C ILE A 623 35.47 -7.12 -10.77
N GLU A 624 36.40 -6.17 -10.67
CA GLU A 624 36.20 -4.77 -11.03
C GLU A 624 37.29 -4.30 -12.01
N MET A 625 36.93 -3.40 -12.91
CA MET A 625 37.86 -2.77 -13.84
C MET A 625 37.85 -1.25 -13.71
N LYS A 626 38.99 -0.62 -13.94
CA LYS A 626 39.11 0.82 -14.14
C LYS A 626 39.30 1.09 -15.63
N VAL A 627 38.42 1.88 -16.22
CA VAL A 627 38.51 2.32 -17.62
C VAL A 627 38.79 3.80 -17.69
N ARG A 628 39.45 4.26 -18.75
CA ARG A 628 39.67 5.70 -18.97
C ARG A 628 38.34 6.40 -19.24
N SER A 629 38.11 7.54 -18.57
CA SER A 629 36.91 8.36 -18.76
C SER A 629 37.30 9.79 -19.11
N LYS A 630 36.64 10.36 -20.12
CA LYS A 630 36.79 11.78 -20.47
C LYS A 630 35.83 12.69 -19.68
N THR A 631 34.81 12.10 -19.04
CA THR A 631 33.72 12.82 -18.37
C THR A 631 33.82 12.80 -16.85
N ASP A 632 34.72 11.99 -16.29
CA ASP A 632 34.93 11.84 -14.86
C ASP A 632 36.08 12.77 -14.41
N SER A 633 35.92 13.46 -13.27
CA SER A 633 36.92 14.38 -12.71
C SER A 633 38.24 13.68 -12.35
N THR A 634 38.19 12.36 -12.12
CA THR A 634 39.38 11.53 -11.85
C THR A 634 40.07 11.00 -13.11
N GLY A 635 39.51 11.25 -14.29
CA GLY A 635 40.00 10.74 -15.58
C GLY A 635 39.79 9.23 -15.80
N VAL A 636 39.16 8.55 -14.83
CA VAL A 636 39.00 7.09 -14.79
C VAL A 636 37.62 6.74 -14.24
N LYS A 637 36.94 5.77 -14.84
CA LYS A 637 35.65 5.26 -14.36
C LYS A 637 35.83 3.83 -13.88
N LYS A 638 35.36 3.55 -12.66
CA LYS A 638 35.34 2.19 -12.11
C LYS A 638 34.07 1.47 -12.54
N ILE A 639 34.21 0.28 -13.11
CA ILE A 639 33.11 -0.56 -13.59
C ILE A 639 33.22 -1.92 -12.90
N LYS A 640 32.12 -2.38 -12.31
CA LYS A 640 32.03 -3.74 -11.77
C LYS A 640 31.71 -4.68 -12.93
N ILE A 641 32.51 -5.74 -13.10
CA ILE A 641 32.26 -6.78 -14.12
C ILE A 641 31.41 -7.87 -13.47
N PHE A 642 31.90 -8.37 -12.33
CA PHE A 642 31.17 -9.29 -11.48
C PHE A 642 31.16 -8.77 -10.05
N GLU A 643 29.97 -8.44 -9.52
CA GLU A 643 29.88 -8.03 -8.12
C GLU A 643 30.11 -9.23 -7.21
N ASN A 644 29.56 -10.37 -7.62
CA ASN A 644 29.69 -11.63 -6.91
C ASN A 644 29.63 -12.80 -7.89
N ILE A 645 30.64 -13.66 -7.89
CA ILE A 645 30.55 -15.04 -8.38
C ILE A 645 30.95 -15.96 -7.23
N ASN A 646 29.99 -16.72 -6.74
CA ASN A 646 30.21 -17.71 -5.70
C ASN A 646 30.28 -19.11 -6.31
N ILE A 647 31.33 -19.85 -5.99
CA ILE A 647 31.46 -21.26 -6.33
C ILE A 647 31.55 -22.04 -5.03
N SER A 648 30.65 -23.00 -4.83
CA SER A 648 30.62 -23.80 -3.62
C SER A 648 30.39 -25.28 -3.92
N GLY A 649 30.90 -26.11 -3.03
CA GLY A 649 30.75 -27.56 -3.07
C GLY A 649 31.28 -28.17 -1.78
N GLY A 650 31.22 -29.49 -1.67
CA GLY A 650 31.74 -30.19 -0.52
C GLY A 650 31.94 -31.67 -0.74
N TYR A 651 32.69 -32.29 0.16
CA TYR A 651 33.02 -33.70 0.14
C TYR A 651 32.71 -34.32 1.51
N ASN A 652 31.81 -35.31 1.54
CA ASN A 652 31.44 -36.05 2.74
C ASN A 652 32.25 -37.35 2.84
N PHE A 653 33.21 -37.38 3.76
CA PHE A 653 34.09 -38.53 4.03
C PHE A 653 33.33 -39.75 4.57
N ALA A 654 32.20 -39.51 5.25
CA ALA A 654 31.40 -40.56 5.87
C ALA A 654 30.36 -41.19 4.93
N ALA A 655 30.14 -40.63 3.73
CA ALA A 655 29.21 -41.20 2.76
C ALA A 655 29.81 -42.43 2.06
N GLU A 656 29.04 -43.51 1.90
CA GLU A 656 29.48 -44.71 1.17
C GLU A 656 29.55 -44.51 -0.34
N LYS A 657 28.60 -43.74 -0.89
CA LYS A 657 28.50 -43.37 -2.32
C LYS A 657 28.19 -41.88 -2.43
N PHE A 658 28.52 -41.29 -3.58
CA PHE A 658 28.24 -39.89 -3.87
C PHE A 658 28.86 -38.90 -2.87
N LYS A 659 30.13 -39.12 -2.55
CA LYS A 659 30.88 -38.33 -1.56
C LYS A 659 30.93 -36.83 -1.91
N TRP A 660 30.95 -36.46 -3.19
CA TRP A 660 30.88 -35.06 -3.60
C TRP A 660 29.44 -34.54 -3.64
N SER A 661 29.22 -33.33 -3.13
CA SER A 661 27.97 -32.62 -3.37
C SER A 661 27.93 -32.05 -4.79
N ALA A 662 26.74 -31.61 -5.22
CA ALA A 662 26.63 -30.81 -6.42
C ALA A 662 27.39 -29.48 -6.25
N PHE A 663 28.05 -29.04 -7.31
CA PHE A 663 28.73 -27.75 -7.37
C PHE A 663 27.72 -26.67 -7.69
N ASN A 664 27.61 -25.68 -6.82
CA ASN A 664 26.71 -24.55 -7.00
C ASN A 664 27.53 -23.32 -7.39
N ILE A 665 27.14 -22.71 -8.51
CA ILE A 665 27.70 -21.48 -9.04
C ILE A 665 26.58 -20.44 -9.06
N SER A 666 26.71 -19.38 -8.27
CA SER A 666 25.77 -18.25 -8.30
C SER A 666 26.49 -16.98 -8.68
N SER A 667 25.86 -16.13 -9.47
CA SER A 667 26.40 -14.81 -9.78
C SER A 667 25.35 -13.71 -9.64
N GLN A 668 25.80 -12.56 -9.16
CA GLN A 668 25.03 -11.33 -9.08
C GLN A 668 25.84 -10.23 -9.74
N ASN A 669 25.27 -9.61 -10.77
CA ASN A 669 25.95 -8.65 -11.61
C ASN A 669 25.04 -7.46 -11.89
N SER A 670 25.64 -6.28 -11.90
CA SER A 670 25.00 -5.03 -12.22
C SER A 670 25.81 -4.34 -13.33
N PHE A 671 25.25 -4.23 -14.53
CA PHE A 671 25.89 -3.59 -15.67
C PHE A 671 25.33 -2.18 -15.91
N PHE A 672 26.08 -1.38 -16.68
CA PHE A 672 25.67 -0.05 -17.12
C PHE A 672 25.31 0.92 -15.98
N ASP A 673 26.14 0.98 -14.92
CA ASP A 673 25.88 1.79 -13.71
C ASP A 673 24.60 1.34 -12.97
N ASN A 674 24.49 0.04 -12.71
CA ASN A 674 23.37 -0.62 -12.02
C ASN A 674 22.02 -0.55 -12.74
N LYS A 675 22.03 -0.24 -14.05
CA LYS A 675 20.81 -0.25 -14.86
C LYS A 675 20.41 -1.66 -15.24
N LEU A 676 21.33 -2.56 -15.55
CA LEU A 676 20.99 -3.95 -15.86
C LEU A 676 21.41 -4.86 -14.73
N ASN A 677 20.46 -5.45 -14.02
CA ASN A 677 20.74 -6.43 -12.97
C ASN A 677 20.53 -7.84 -13.53
N ILE A 678 21.55 -8.68 -13.42
CA ILE A 678 21.52 -10.08 -13.82
C ILE A 678 21.89 -10.93 -12.61
N ASN A 679 20.96 -11.79 -12.20
CA ASN A 679 21.23 -12.84 -11.22
C ASN A 679 21.18 -14.18 -11.93
N SER A 680 22.16 -15.03 -11.69
CA SER A 680 22.14 -16.39 -12.20
C SER A 680 22.55 -17.40 -11.14
N SER A 681 21.96 -18.58 -11.21
CA SER A 681 22.35 -19.73 -10.39
C SER A 681 22.39 -20.99 -11.24
N LEU A 682 23.39 -21.82 -10.97
CA LEU A 682 23.73 -23.02 -11.70
C LEU A 682 24.10 -24.10 -10.68
N SER A 683 23.51 -25.28 -10.80
CA SER A 683 23.85 -26.45 -9.98
C SER A 683 24.24 -27.61 -10.88
N LEU A 684 25.44 -28.14 -10.65
CA LEU A 684 26.07 -29.19 -11.43
C LEU A 684 26.30 -30.42 -10.56
N ASP A 685 25.70 -31.55 -10.92
CA ASP A 685 25.97 -32.82 -10.27
C ASP A 685 27.20 -33.49 -10.91
N PRO A 686 28.30 -33.71 -10.19
CA PRO A 686 29.49 -34.35 -10.75
C PRO A 686 29.25 -35.78 -11.23
N TYR A 687 28.22 -36.45 -10.73
CA TYR A 687 27.98 -37.87 -11.00
C TYR A 687 27.17 -38.09 -12.28
N LYS A 688 27.39 -39.24 -12.91
CA LYS A 688 26.65 -39.68 -14.08
C LYS A 688 25.22 -40.09 -13.69
N ILE A 689 24.25 -39.77 -14.54
CA ILE A 689 22.86 -40.24 -14.43
C ILE A 689 22.61 -41.15 -15.63
N VAL A 690 22.22 -42.40 -15.36
CA VAL A 690 21.94 -43.42 -16.37
C VAL A 690 20.42 -43.63 -16.42
N PHE A 691 19.88 -43.76 -17.61
CA PHE A 691 18.44 -43.96 -17.79
C PHE A 691 18.19 -45.34 -18.41
N SER A 692 17.34 -46.14 -17.77
CA SER A 692 16.82 -47.38 -18.36
C SER A 692 15.92 -47.07 -19.56
N SER A 693 15.82 -47.98 -20.52
CA SER A 693 15.02 -47.79 -21.73
C SER A 693 13.55 -47.43 -21.44
N ASP A 694 13.00 -47.96 -20.35
CA ASP A 694 11.57 -47.82 -20.00
C ASP A 694 11.29 -46.71 -18.98
N SER A 695 12.32 -45.96 -18.53
CA SER A 695 12.16 -44.92 -17.50
C SER A 695 12.70 -43.55 -17.95
N ASN A 696 11.91 -42.52 -17.65
CA ASN A 696 12.32 -41.11 -17.75
C ASN A 696 12.95 -40.59 -16.46
N ILE A 697 13.00 -41.40 -15.41
CA ILE A 697 13.72 -41.12 -14.17
C ILE A 697 15.03 -41.90 -14.24
N GLY A 698 16.14 -41.17 -14.17
CA GLY A 698 17.48 -41.72 -14.23
C GLY A 698 18.01 -42.09 -12.85
N GLU A 699 18.83 -43.12 -12.82
CA GLU A 699 19.58 -43.52 -11.64
C GLU A 699 20.94 -42.81 -11.64
N ARG A 700 21.22 -42.09 -10.56
CA ARG A 700 22.55 -41.52 -10.32
C ARG A 700 23.50 -42.67 -10.00
N VAL A 701 24.64 -42.75 -10.69
CA VAL A 701 25.67 -43.78 -10.45
C VAL A 701 26.93 -43.15 -9.89
N ASP A 702 27.60 -43.83 -8.95
CA ASP A 702 28.78 -43.32 -8.23
C ASP A 702 30.04 -43.33 -9.12
N LYS A 703 29.93 -42.74 -10.30
CA LYS A 703 30.98 -42.51 -11.28
C LYS A 703 30.86 -41.07 -11.75
N PHE A 704 31.97 -40.36 -11.80
CA PHE A 704 32.00 -39.01 -12.35
C PHE A 704 31.51 -39.02 -13.80
N GLY A 705 30.71 -38.03 -14.15
CA GLY A 705 30.24 -37.77 -15.50
C GLY A 705 30.67 -36.38 -15.97
N TYR A 706 29.99 -35.87 -16.99
CA TYR A 706 30.26 -34.55 -17.58
C TYR A 706 29.63 -33.38 -16.80
N PHE A 707 29.48 -33.51 -15.48
CA PHE A 707 28.80 -32.53 -14.62
C PHE A 707 27.36 -32.24 -15.09
N ASN A 708 26.43 -33.10 -14.70
CA ASN A 708 25.04 -33.01 -15.12
C ASN A 708 24.39 -31.74 -14.59
N LEU A 709 23.89 -30.90 -15.50
CA LEU A 709 23.11 -29.73 -15.16
C LEU A 709 21.81 -30.11 -14.45
N GLN A 710 21.71 -29.78 -13.16
CA GLN A 710 20.53 -30.05 -12.33
C GLN A 710 19.54 -28.89 -12.38
N ASN A 711 20.05 -27.68 -12.23
CA ASN A 711 19.27 -26.46 -12.23
C ASN A 711 20.07 -25.32 -12.86
N PHE A 712 19.45 -24.55 -13.74
CA PHE A 712 19.99 -23.30 -14.25
C PHE A 712 18.91 -22.24 -14.24
N ASN A 713 19.23 -21.09 -13.70
CA ASN A 713 18.26 -20.04 -13.49
C ASN A 713 18.91 -18.69 -13.75
N VAL A 714 18.20 -17.82 -14.48
CA VAL A 714 18.64 -16.48 -14.82
C VAL A 714 17.47 -15.52 -14.61
N GLN A 715 17.70 -14.46 -13.84
CA GLN A 715 16.82 -13.30 -13.75
C GLN A 715 17.53 -12.10 -14.33
N LEU A 716 16.81 -11.36 -15.15
CA LEU A 716 17.23 -10.09 -15.71
C LEU A 716 16.20 -9.03 -15.33
N SER A 717 16.67 -7.90 -14.82
CA SER A 717 15.85 -6.72 -14.55
C SER A 717 16.52 -5.50 -15.18
N TYR A 718 15.81 -4.84 -16.10
CA TYR A 718 16.27 -3.66 -16.80
C TYR A 718 15.24 -2.53 -16.69
N PRO A 719 15.38 -1.61 -15.71
CA PRO A 719 14.59 -0.39 -15.63
C PRO A 719 15.16 0.63 -16.62
N LEU A 720 14.37 0.95 -17.64
CA LEU A 720 14.61 2.00 -18.60
C LEU A 720 13.81 3.24 -18.22
N SER A 721 14.40 4.43 -18.41
CA SER A 721 13.70 5.69 -18.27
C SER A 721 14.23 6.74 -19.23
N SER A 722 13.40 7.76 -19.53
CA SER A 722 13.80 8.90 -20.36
C SER A 722 15.09 9.57 -19.89
N ALA A 723 15.31 9.67 -18.56
CA ALA A 723 16.53 10.24 -17.98
C ALA A 723 17.82 9.49 -18.38
N LEU A 724 17.73 8.22 -18.75
CA LEU A 724 18.87 7.44 -19.26
C LEU A 724 19.26 7.84 -20.69
N PHE A 725 18.32 8.38 -21.45
CA PHE A 725 18.48 8.76 -22.86
C PHE A 725 18.43 10.28 -23.07
N ALA A 726 18.14 11.06 -22.04
CA ALA A 726 18.18 12.51 -22.07
C ALA A 726 19.62 12.96 -22.38
N SER A 727 19.79 13.68 -23.48
CA SER A 727 21.06 14.32 -23.81
C SER A 727 21.40 15.38 -22.75
N LYS A 728 22.70 15.60 -22.50
CA LYS A 728 23.16 16.66 -21.59
C LYS A 728 22.86 18.09 -22.07
N ASP A 729 22.24 18.25 -23.23
CA ASP A 729 21.85 19.53 -23.79
C ASP A 729 20.61 20.06 -23.05
N LYS A 730 20.87 20.68 -21.90
CA LYS A 730 19.86 21.24 -20.99
C LYS A 730 19.09 22.46 -21.54
N ASP A 731 19.23 22.83 -22.81
CA ASP A 731 18.66 24.06 -23.36
C ASP A 731 18.00 23.89 -24.75
N ASN A 732 17.26 22.80 -24.98
CA ASN A 732 16.49 22.67 -26.23
C ASN A 732 15.30 23.65 -26.32
N GLN A 733 14.78 24.21 -25.21
CA GLN A 733 13.71 25.21 -25.25
C GLN A 733 14.14 26.52 -25.95
N ALA A 734 15.43 26.86 -25.94
CA ALA A 734 15.97 28.05 -26.60
C ALA A 734 16.09 27.91 -28.13
N LYS A 735 15.96 26.69 -28.67
CA LYS A 735 16.03 26.43 -30.13
C LYS A 735 14.72 26.76 -30.87
N TYR A 736 13.60 26.82 -30.15
CA TYR A 736 12.27 27.01 -30.73
C TYR A 736 11.88 28.49 -30.70
N LYS A 737 11.70 29.09 -31.88
CA LYS A 737 11.37 30.52 -32.04
C LYS A 737 9.90 30.82 -31.80
N THR A 738 9.03 29.89 -32.19
CA THR A 738 7.58 30.05 -32.08
C THR A 738 7.15 29.72 -30.66
N LYS A 739 6.44 30.65 -30.01
CA LYS A 739 5.83 30.43 -28.70
C LYS A 739 4.32 30.53 -28.84
N GLY A 740 3.62 29.60 -28.22
CA GLY A 740 2.17 29.57 -28.20
C GLY A 740 1.67 29.04 -26.86
N SER A 741 0.38 28.73 -26.80
CA SER A 741 -0.21 28.16 -25.61
C SER A 741 -1.16 27.01 -25.92
N ILE A 742 -1.07 25.93 -25.16
CA ILE A 742 -2.00 24.80 -25.18
C ILE A 742 -2.69 24.77 -23.82
N MET A 743 -4.03 24.78 -23.81
CA MET A 743 -4.81 24.88 -22.57
C MET A 743 -4.38 26.04 -21.64
N GLN A 744 -3.88 27.13 -22.25
CA GLN A 744 -3.26 28.32 -21.64
C GLN A 744 -1.97 28.10 -20.84
N GLU A 745 -1.32 26.94 -21.01
CA GLU A 745 0.07 26.74 -20.63
C GLU A 745 0.99 27.12 -21.79
N LYS A 746 2.10 27.79 -21.50
CA LYS A 746 3.02 28.28 -22.52
C LYS A 746 3.94 27.15 -22.97
N TYR A 747 3.99 26.94 -24.28
CA TYR A 747 4.91 26.00 -24.90
C TYR A 747 5.67 26.69 -26.03
N SER A 748 6.88 26.22 -26.28
CA SER A 748 7.58 26.54 -27.52
C SER A 748 7.18 25.52 -28.59
N PHE A 749 7.13 25.92 -29.85
CA PHE A 749 6.70 25.11 -30.98
C PHE A 749 7.83 24.95 -31.98
N ASP A 750 7.90 23.78 -32.60
CA ASP A 750 8.77 23.54 -33.74
C ASP A 750 8.19 24.09 -35.05
N ASP A 751 8.95 23.94 -36.14
CA ASP A 751 8.58 24.44 -37.47
C ASP A 751 7.34 23.72 -38.04
N ASP A 752 7.01 22.53 -37.51
CA ASP A 752 5.84 21.73 -37.86
C ASP A 752 4.63 22.02 -36.95
N ASN A 753 4.71 23.02 -36.07
CA ASN A 753 3.70 23.42 -35.08
C ASN A 753 3.39 22.37 -34.00
N TYR A 754 4.33 21.48 -33.68
CA TYR A 754 4.25 20.65 -32.47
C TYR A 754 4.83 21.38 -31.26
N ALA A 755 4.10 21.33 -30.14
CA ALA A 755 4.59 21.85 -28.87
C ALA A 755 5.74 20.98 -28.34
N TYR A 756 6.86 21.63 -28.03
CA TYR A 756 7.97 21.00 -27.33
C TYR A 756 7.62 20.78 -25.87
N PHE A 757 7.65 19.52 -25.45
CA PHE A 757 7.61 19.13 -24.04
C PHE A 757 8.46 17.89 -23.85
N GLU A 758 9.01 17.72 -22.65
CA GLU A 758 9.71 16.48 -22.32
C GLU A 758 8.70 15.34 -22.20
N GLN A 759 8.92 14.24 -22.91
CA GLN A 759 8.12 13.03 -22.86
C GLN A 759 8.75 12.03 -21.88
N PRO A 760 8.52 12.15 -20.55
CA PRO A 760 9.05 11.18 -19.63
C PRO A 760 8.37 9.83 -19.85
N TRP A 761 9.19 8.80 -19.87
CA TRP A 761 8.73 7.42 -19.98
C TRP A 761 9.58 6.53 -19.07
N THR A 762 8.97 5.46 -18.60
CA THR A 762 9.62 4.37 -17.89
C THR A 762 9.18 3.05 -18.49
N LEU A 763 10.11 2.10 -18.58
CA LEU A 763 9.84 0.73 -19.01
C LEU A 763 10.72 -0.22 -18.20
N ASN A 764 10.11 -1.05 -17.38
CA ASN A 764 10.79 -2.13 -16.69
C ASN A 764 10.63 -3.41 -17.50
N ILE A 765 11.77 -4.01 -17.88
CA ILE A 765 11.82 -5.31 -18.54
C ILE A 765 12.35 -6.32 -17.54
N ASN A 766 11.52 -7.30 -17.19
CA ASN A 766 11.86 -8.39 -16.29
C ASN A 766 11.87 -9.70 -17.08
N ALA A 767 13.02 -10.33 -17.26
CA ALA A 767 13.08 -11.65 -17.90
C ALA A 767 13.50 -12.72 -16.88
N ASN A 768 12.82 -13.86 -16.93
CA ASN A 768 13.14 -15.02 -16.12
C ASN A 768 13.31 -16.23 -17.02
N TYR A 769 14.39 -16.97 -16.81
CA TYR A 769 14.57 -18.31 -17.35
C TYR A 769 14.88 -19.26 -16.19
N ASN A 770 14.17 -20.37 -16.12
CA ASN A 770 14.44 -21.45 -15.20
C ASN A 770 14.43 -22.77 -15.96
N TYR A 771 15.48 -23.57 -15.76
CA TYR A 771 15.59 -24.93 -16.23
C TYR A 771 15.88 -25.83 -15.03
N SER A 772 15.03 -26.82 -14.81
CA SER A 772 15.22 -27.82 -13.77
C SER A 772 15.14 -29.21 -14.39
N LYS A 773 16.20 -30.00 -14.24
CA LYS A 773 16.28 -31.37 -14.75
C LYS A 773 16.24 -32.39 -13.63
N ALA A 774 16.83 -32.09 -12.47
CA ALA A 774 17.01 -33.09 -11.42
C ALA A 774 17.54 -34.43 -12.01
N GLN A 775 16.91 -35.55 -11.67
CA GLN A 775 17.20 -36.87 -12.20
C GLN A 775 16.36 -37.26 -13.43
N THR A 776 15.58 -36.34 -14.02
CA THR A 776 14.72 -36.69 -15.17
C THR A 776 15.49 -36.64 -16.48
N ARG A 777 15.03 -37.41 -17.47
CA ARG A 777 15.62 -37.46 -18.82
C ARG A 777 15.49 -36.10 -19.52
N PHE A 778 14.32 -35.48 -19.34
CA PHE A 778 13.97 -34.15 -19.86
C PHE A 778 13.65 -33.21 -18.71
N GLY A 779 14.30 -32.05 -18.69
CA GLY A 779 14.03 -31.02 -17.68
C GLY A 779 12.86 -30.12 -18.05
N THR A 780 12.21 -29.56 -17.04
CA THR A 780 11.18 -28.53 -17.17
C THR A 780 11.81 -27.17 -17.42
N LYS A 781 11.19 -26.38 -18.30
CA LYS A 781 11.63 -25.02 -18.64
C LYS A 781 10.51 -24.03 -18.34
N VAL A 782 10.85 -22.93 -17.71
CA VAL A 782 9.99 -21.75 -17.56
C VAL A 782 10.76 -20.56 -18.13
N ALA A 783 10.12 -19.81 -19.01
CA ALA A 783 10.76 -18.68 -19.67
C ALA A 783 9.71 -17.58 -19.87
N SER A 784 9.89 -16.42 -19.24
CA SER A 784 8.89 -15.35 -19.28
C SER A 784 9.53 -13.97 -19.35
N ILE A 785 8.86 -13.04 -20.03
CA ILE A 785 9.21 -11.63 -20.09
C ILE A 785 8.03 -10.81 -19.55
N GLY A 786 8.24 -10.12 -18.43
CA GLY A 786 7.34 -9.09 -17.92
C GLY A 786 7.75 -7.72 -18.46
N LEU A 787 6.77 -6.97 -18.93
CA LEU A 787 6.90 -5.59 -19.38
C LEU A 787 5.98 -4.73 -18.54
N ASP A 788 6.53 -3.70 -17.89
CA ASP A 788 5.76 -2.74 -17.08
C ASP A 788 6.22 -1.33 -17.43
N GLY A 789 5.34 -0.51 -18.01
CA GLY A 789 5.73 0.80 -18.52
C GLY A 789 4.70 1.89 -18.29
N ASN A 790 5.19 3.12 -18.33
CA ASN A 790 4.39 4.34 -18.29
C ASN A 790 5.01 5.38 -19.22
N ILE A 791 4.21 6.08 -20.02
CA ILE A 791 4.65 7.13 -20.94
C ILE A 791 3.70 8.32 -20.86
N LYS A 792 4.26 9.53 -20.75
CA LYS A 792 3.51 10.76 -20.99
C LYS A 792 3.54 11.10 -22.48
N LEU A 793 2.46 10.80 -23.20
CA LEU A 793 2.34 11.10 -24.63
C LEU A 793 2.22 12.60 -24.91
N THR A 794 1.60 13.34 -23.99
CA THR A 794 1.55 14.81 -23.93
C THR A 794 1.61 15.24 -22.46
N PRO A 795 1.76 16.53 -22.12
CA PRO A 795 1.75 17.00 -20.73
C PRO A 795 0.51 16.56 -19.93
N PHE A 796 -0.57 16.27 -20.64
CA PHE A 796 -1.89 15.97 -20.11
C PHE A 796 -2.33 14.52 -20.35
N TRP A 797 -1.57 13.71 -21.08
CA TRP A 797 -1.89 12.31 -21.36
C TRP A 797 -0.83 11.39 -20.78
N THR A 798 -1.26 10.47 -19.93
CA THR A 798 -0.42 9.40 -19.38
C THR A 798 -0.99 8.06 -19.81
N ILE A 799 -0.17 7.22 -20.43
CA ILE A 799 -0.50 5.84 -20.79
C ILE A 799 0.40 4.93 -19.98
N SER A 800 -0.22 4.01 -19.25
CA SER A 800 0.45 2.99 -18.47
C SER A 800 0.02 1.62 -18.96
N GLY A 801 0.90 0.64 -18.85
CA GLY A 801 0.61 -0.71 -19.28
C GLY A 801 1.51 -1.73 -18.60
N SER A 802 0.99 -2.93 -18.43
CA SER A 802 1.82 -4.06 -18.04
C SER A 802 1.34 -5.34 -18.71
N THR A 803 2.26 -6.18 -19.14
CA THR A 803 1.95 -7.49 -19.70
C THR A 803 3.05 -8.50 -19.41
N HIS A 804 2.70 -9.79 -19.45
CA HIS A 804 3.65 -10.89 -19.35
C HIS A 804 3.56 -11.75 -20.61
N TYR A 805 4.70 -12.06 -21.20
CA TYR A 805 4.83 -12.95 -22.34
C TYR A 805 5.52 -14.24 -21.91
N ASP A 806 4.86 -15.36 -22.12
CA ASP A 806 5.43 -16.69 -21.88
C ASP A 806 6.17 -17.14 -23.15
N LEU A 807 7.49 -17.31 -23.06
CA LEU A 807 8.36 -17.69 -24.16
C LEU A 807 8.23 -19.17 -24.54
N ILE A 808 7.67 -20.01 -23.65
CA ILE A 808 7.44 -21.43 -23.88
C ILE A 808 6.13 -21.63 -24.66
N SER A 809 5.02 -21.08 -24.18
CA SER A 809 3.72 -21.16 -24.88
C SER A 809 3.61 -20.19 -26.06
N LYS A 810 4.46 -19.16 -26.10
CA LYS A 810 4.44 -18.06 -27.08
C LYS A 810 3.14 -17.24 -27.02
N GLU A 811 2.59 -17.08 -25.81
CA GLU A 811 1.34 -16.37 -25.57
C GLU A 811 1.54 -15.20 -24.59
N LEU A 812 0.71 -14.18 -24.76
CA LEU A 812 0.54 -13.13 -23.76
C LEU A 812 -0.37 -13.64 -22.66
N ALA A 813 0.11 -13.65 -21.43
CA ALA A 813 -0.66 -14.10 -20.27
C ALA A 813 -1.70 -13.06 -19.83
N TYR A 814 -1.28 -12.05 -19.06
CA TYR A 814 -2.18 -11.03 -18.49
C TYR A 814 -1.70 -9.63 -18.87
N GLY A 815 -2.53 -8.91 -19.64
CA GLY A 815 -2.26 -7.54 -20.09
C GLY A 815 -3.27 -6.55 -19.51
N ARG A 816 -2.79 -5.39 -19.05
CA ARG A 816 -3.65 -4.26 -18.67
C ARG A 816 -3.10 -2.96 -19.24
N LEU A 817 -4.00 -2.06 -19.56
CA LEU A 817 -3.71 -0.72 -20.06
C LEU A 817 -4.49 0.29 -19.20
N GLY A 818 -3.85 1.41 -18.89
CA GLY A 818 -4.43 2.51 -18.15
C GLY A 818 -4.15 3.81 -18.87
N PHE A 819 -5.20 4.58 -19.15
CA PHE A 819 -5.14 5.85 -19.83
C PHE A 819 -5.64 6.91 -18.86
N SER A 820 -4.85 7.95 -18.65
CA SER A 820 -5.20 9.07 -17.78
C SER A 820 -5.06 10.36 -18.57
N ARG A 821 -6.16 11.11 -18.67
CA ARG A 821 -6.24 12.41 -19.30
C ARG A 821 -6.50 13.48 -18.24
N ASP A 822 -5.57 14.40 -18.12
CA ASP A 822 -5.67 15.59 -17.30
C ASP A 822 -6.40 16.71 -18.07
N GLN A 823 -7.51 17.22 -17.52
CA GLN A 823 -8.27 18.35 -18.06
C GLN A 823 -8.16 19.59 -17.15
N ARG A 824 -7.05 19.72 -16.42
CA ARG A 824 -6.75 20.78 -15.43
C ARG A 824 -7.62 20.68 -14.17
N SER A 825 -8.93 20.91 -14.30
CA SER A 825 -9.89 20.95 -13.21
C SER A 825 -10.39 19.57 -12.79
N PHE A 826 -10.34 18.61 -13.72
CA PHE A 826 -10.71 17.22 -13.50
C PHE A 826 -9.80 16.27 -14.29
N THR A 827 -9.84 14.98 -13.94
CA THR A 827 -9.11 13.92 -14.63
C THR A 827 -10.09 12.86 -15.14
N ILE A 828 -9.77 12.30 -16.30
CA ILE A 828 -10.48 11.16 -16.89
C ILE A 828 -9.53 9.97 -16.88
N ASN A 829 -9.96 8.88 -16.25
CA ASN A 829 -9.21 7.64 -16.19
C ASN A 829 -10.00 6.54 -16.91
N PHE A 830 -9.33 5.81 -17.80
CA PHE A 830 -9.87 4.64 -18.48
C PHE A 830 -8.92 3.47 -18.27
N ASN A 831 -9.40 2.42 -17.60
CA ASN A 831 -8.62 1.20 -17.39
C ASN A 831 -9.19 0.07 -18.23
N TRP A 832 -8.32 -0.77 -18.79
CA TRP A 832 -8.73 -1.82 -19.71
C TRP A 832 -7.88 -3.08 -19.56
N VAL A 833 -8.56 -4.22 -19.45
CA VAL A 833 -7.99 -5.56 -19.59
C VAL A 833 -8.58 -6.18 -20.86
N PRO A 834 -7.82 -6.19 -21.97
CA PRO A 834 -8.33 -6.54 -23.30
C PRO A 834 -8.58 -8.04 -23.51
N PHE A 835 -7.79 -8.91 -22.84
CA PHE A 835 -7.80 -10.34 -23.07
C PHE A 835 -7.58 -11.13 -21.78
N GLY A 836 -7.61 -12.46 -21.88
CA GLY A 836 -7.59 -13.36 -20.73
C GLY A 836 -8.98 -13.58 -20.14
N ARG A 837 -9.02 -14.17 -18.94
CA ARG A 837 -10.27 -14.56 -18.27
C ARG A 837 -11.17 -13.37 -17.91
N PHE A 838 -10.58 -12.25 -17.51
CA PHE A 838 -11.30 -11.08 -17.02
C PHE A 838 -11.22 -9.93 -18.01
N LYS A 839 -12.09 -9.92 -19.01
CA LYS A 839 -12.20 -8.80 -19.95
C LYS A 839 -13.08 -7.71 -19.35
N VAL A 840 -12.45 -6.59 -19.00
CA VAL A 840 -13.10 -5.50 -18.29
C VAL A 840 -12.55 -4.17 -18.76
N TYR A 841 -13.41 -3.16 -18.84
CA TYR A 841 -12.99 -1.77 -18.84
C TYR A 841 -13.77 -0.97 -17.81
N ASP A 842 -13.15 0.07 -17.28
CA ASP A 842 -13.85 1.06 -16.47
C ASP A 842 -13.48 2.48 -16.88
N PHE A 843 -14.42 3.39 -16.65
CA PHE A 843 -14.27 4.80 -16.88
C PHE A 843 -14.56 5.55 -15.58
N PHE A 844 -13.71 6.51 -15.27
CA PHE A 844 -13.78 7.29 -14.04
C PHE A 844 -13.45 8.75 -14.31
N ILE A 845 -14.28 9.66 -13.80
CA ILE A 845 -14.02 11.10 -13.81
C ILE A 845 -13.82 11.57 -12.37
N GLY A 846 -12.68 12.21 -12.08
CA GLY A 846 -12.36 12.75 -10.75
C GLY A 846 -12.11 14.26 -10.78
N ILE A 847 -12.71 15.01 -9.85
CA ILE A 847 -12.49 16.46 -9.70
C ILE A 847 -11.24 16.71 -8.84
N LYS A 848 -10.24 17.42 -9.35
CA LYS A 848 -8.94 17.57 -8.66
C LYS A 848 -8.99 18.35 -7.35
N ALA A 849 -9.88 19.34 -7.24
CA ALA A 849 -9.88 20.24 -6.09
C ALA A 849 -10.18 19.52 -4.78
N ASN A 850 -9.39 19.82 -3.76
CA ASN A 850 -9.46 19.15 -2.46
C ASN A 850 -10.85 19.26 -1.83
N ILE A 851 -11.47 20.44 -1.89
CA ILE A 851 -12.77 20.71 -1.27
C ILE A 851 -13.91 19.83 -1.83
N LEU A 852 -13.87 19.53 -3.13
CA LEU A 852 -14.85 18.68 -3.80
C LEU A 852 -14.43 17.21 -3.80
N ARG A 853 -13.13 16.91 -3.89
CA ARG A 853 -12.60 15.58 -3.58
C ARG A 853 -12.95 15.18 -2.14
N ASP A 854 -13.09 16.14 -1.22
CA ASP A 854 -13.50 15.91 0.16
C ASP A 854 -15.01 15.95 0.37
N ALA A 855 -15.78 16.71 -0.40
CA ALA A 855 -17.24 16.66 -0.33
C ALA A 855 -17.83 15.42 -1.03
N VAL A 856 -17.16 14.96 -2.09
CA VAL A 856 -17.60 13.90 -3.02
C VAL A 856 -16.70 12.66 -2.94
N LYS A 857 -15.74 12.68 -1.98
CA LYS A 857 -14.88 11.58 -1.50
C LYS A 857 -14.70 10.46 -2.53
N TYR A 858 -13.75 10.59 -3.45
CA TYR A 858 -13.42 9.47 -4.34
C TYR A 858 -11.99 8.96 -4.07
N ARG A 859 -11.75 7.69 -4.40
CA ARG A 859 -10.44 7.04 -4.22
C ARG A 859 -9.60 7.27 -5.47
N GLU A 860 -8.41 7.83 -5.34
CA GLU A 860 -7.37 7.67 -6.37
C GLU A 860 -7.12 6.16 -6.54
N ARG A 861 -7.40 5.61 -7.73
CA ARG A 861 -7.37 4.16 -7.95
C ARG A 861 -6.14 3.70 -8.74
N SER A 862 -5.52 2.64 -8.19
CA SER A 862 -4.86 1.47 -8.81
C SER A 862 -3.72 1.63 -9.82
N PHE A 863 -3.26 2.83 -10.09
CA PHE A 863 -1.87 3.04 -10.51
C PHE A 863 -1.23 3.93 -9.45
N PRO A 864 -0.12 3.54 -8.79
CA PRO A 864 0.66 4.52 -8.08
C PRO A 864 1.08 5.55 -9.13
N GLN A 865 0.39 6.68 -9.15
CA GLN A 865 0.92 7.88 -9.76
C GLN A 865 2.12 8.20 -8.86
N GLN A 866 3.32 7.77 -9.28
CA GLN A 866 4.54 8.34 -8.72
C GLN A 866 4.55 9.80 -9.16
N SER A 867 3.80 10.63 -8.44
CA SER A 867 3.99 12.06 -8.44
C SER A 867 5.17 12.32 -7.51
N ASP A 868 6.37 12.06 -8.01
CA ASP A 868 7.62 12.60 -7.49
C ASP A 868 8.65 12.56 -8.62
N PHE A 869 8.78 13.69 -9.31
CA PHE A 869 10.00 14.17 -9.94
C PHE A 869 10.08 15.68 -9.72
#